data_AF-A0A2N1W498-F1
#
_entry.id   AF-A0A2N1W498-F1
#
_cell.length_a   1.000
_cell.length_b   1.000
_cell.length_c   1.000
_cell.angle_alpha   90.00
_cell.angle_beta   90.00
_cell.angle_gamma   90.00
#
_symmetry.space_group_name_H-M   'P 1'
#
loop_
_entity.id
_entity.type
_entity.pdbx_description
1 polymer ?
#
loop_
_entity_poly.entity_id
_entity_poly.type
_entity_poly.pdbx_seq_one_letter_code
_entity_poly.pdbx_strand_id
1 'polypeptide(L)'
;MNIKDSTKKENTHLLPLAVSAAIITAFSIIYGFYNIPATIAAAAVIIVIYIKYRDKPVFETGEKDYSRMYKFFIFAIAAALALRFISITSMPYDFYTDELNELTEAYFRLTGQKELFGYSTRFGSSLLYFSLGVIMAVMAVVKENIDLLRFIPAVVSVLTAAALYFFGDSLKNKKLGIVLAFLFLTSGWALFLSRKLMENIYVPLFAVLIFTFLNYYIRNKKERFLYLTGAVYFAGLFTYSSWVLITAFIAYFLFEYRKEIGLKKILVLSSIIAVSLGLYMLLFMQTKGPSWAMGMTVFKGSDGVFQAVLNLKNLFVYLLQPMQYNHLSHTQPAVSATEFLFLAAGIILALINIKKKIFRIILAGLVISSATLFISKDAAHHLRHVMLLPFIIITAGFFLNHILNRKYALYAVAAHTVLFIFILLYHFNYWPAQMNISHRDKQAADYINKKYANNDYILIHEGVVYGNFPMYLRTKAAHNPAKEPKTVILLTNYFMRQNVKTVFPETAVKYFYDFQGNNLHTYALYEIPAKQGSGIAEYFGSLKTKMEKQQVKAWEQKYQEGFDLTKSYLEITGNDPAKILANTLLNVQYVLFCGSTGRYNDLLAAAQDPDKKIFHTADLMEFFGRILYMSKDYKNSHYFFSRAYSLAPEWKYVYWQAERSKYMMSQKQP
;
A
#
# COMPACT_ATOMS: atom_id res chain seq x y z
N MET A 1 -31.32 32.56 -60.81
CA MET A 1 -31.87 31.67 -59.77
C MET A 1 -31.60 30.22 -60.18
N ASN A 2 -30.77 29.49 -59.44
CA ASN A 2 -30.76 28.03 -59.49
C ASN A 2 -30.21 27.52 -58.14
N ILE A 3 -31.16 27.29 -57.22
CA ILE A 3 -30.91 26.69 -55.90
C ILE A 3 -30.95 25.17 -56.13
N LYS A 4 -29.78 24.52 -56.15
CA LYS A 4 -29.65 23.07 -56.19
C LYS A 4 -28.94 22.56 -54.94
N ASP A 5 -29.72 21.85 -54.12
CA ASP A 5 -29.35 20.69 -53.30
C ASP A 5 -28.09 20.78 -52.42
N SER A 6 -28.16 21.52 -51.31
CA SER A 6 -27.18 21.41 -50.21
C SER A 6 -27.70 20.68 -48.95
N THR A 7 -28.91 20.13 -48.95
CA THR A 7 -29.60 19.70 -47.72
C THR A 7 -29.54 18.20 -47.39
N LYS A 8 -28.72 17.39 -48.08
CA LYS A 8 -28.76 15.92 -47.91
C LYS A 8 -27.52 15.25 -47.27
N LYS A 9 -26.72 15.97 -46.48
CA LYS A 9 -25.47 15.41 -45.88
C LYS A 9 -25.42 15.28 -44.35
N GLU A 10 -26.45 15.63 -43.59
CA GLU A 10 -26.30 15.73 -42.12
C GLU A 10 -26.50 14.43 -41.31
N ASN A 11 -27.16 13.39 -41.82
CA ASN A 11 -27.49 12.22 -40.98
C ASN A 11 -26.45 11.07 -40.94
N THR A 12 -25.29 11.20 -41.61
CA THR A 12 -24.26 10.13 -41.58
C THR A 12 -23.42 10.10 -40.30
N HIS A 13 -23.62 11.06 -39.38
CA HIS A 13 -22.86 11.16 -38.14
C HIS A 13 -23.50 10.46 -36.93
N LEU A 14 -24.82 10.21 -36.97
CA LEU A 14 -25.55 9.60 -35.84
C LEU A 14 -25.28 8.11 -35.67
N LEU A 15 -25.16 7.35 -36.78
CA LEU A 15 -24.97 5.90 -36.71
C LEU A 15 -23.62 5.49 -36.07
N PRO A 16 -22.46 6.09 -36.43
CA PRO A 16 -21.20 5.78 -35.75
C PRO A 16 -21.19 6.19 -34.28
N LEU A 17 -21.91 7.26 -33.92
CA LEU A 17 -22.07 7.72 -32.54
C LEU A 17 -22.89 6.72 -31.72
N ALA A 18 -24.03 6.27 -32.25
CA ALA A 18 -24.88 5.26 -31.63
C ALA A 18 -24.14 3.91 -31.46
N VAL A 19 -23.36 3.50 -32.47
CA VAL A 19 -22.54 2.27 -32.39
C VAL A 19 -21.41 2.43 -31.35
N SER A 20 -20.72 3.57 -31.32
CA SER A 20 -19.65 3.81 -30.33
C SER A 20 -20.22 3.87 -28.91
N ALA A 21 -21.35 4.55 -28.72
CA ALA A 21 -22.06 4.60 -27.45
C ALA A 21 -22.55 3.21 -27.02
N ALA A 22 -23.14 2.42 -27.92
CA ALA A 22 -23.57 1.06 -27.64
C ALA A 22 -22.39 0.15 -27.28
N ILE A 23 -21.24 0.27 -27.95
CA ILE A 23 -20.02 -0.48 -27.62
C ILE A 23 -19.48 -0.06 -26.24
N ILE A 24 -19.41 1.24 -25.93
CA ILE A 24 -18.93 1.75 -24.64
C ILE A 24 -19.87 1.33 -23.50
N THR A 25 -21.18 1.43 -23.71
CA THR A 25 -22.20 1.00 -22.75
C THR A 25 -22.17 -0.50 -22.56
N ALA A 26 -22.11 -1.29 -23.63
CA ALA A 26 -21.96 -2.74 -23.55
C ALA A 26 -20.66 -3.13 -22.82
N PHE A 27 -19.54 -2.46 -23.10
CA PHE A 27 -18.29 -2.69 -22.38
C PHE A 27 -18.38 -2.33 -20.90
N SER A 28 -19.00 -1.20 -20.56
CA SER A 28 -19.16 -0.77 -19.17
C SER A 28 -20.05 -1.75 -18.39
N ILE A 29 -21.09 -2.27 -19.06
CA ILE A 29 -21.97 -3.33 -18.55
C ILE A 29 -21.20 -4.65 -18.39
N ILE A 30 -20.54 -5.13 -19.46
CA ILE A 30 -19.77 -6.39 -19.48
C ILE A 30 -18.63 -6.39 -18.46
N TYR A 31 -17.94 -5.26 -18.33
CA TYR A 31 -16.84 -5.06 -17.39
C TYR A 31 -17.36 -4.94 -15.95
N GLY A 32 -18.53 -4.32 -15.76
CA GLY A 32 -19.27 -4.36 -14.50
C GLY A 32 -19.76 -5.76 -14.10
N PHE A 33 -19.95 -6.66 -15.08
CA PHE A 33 -20.35 -8.06 -14.88
C PHE A 33 -19.20 -9.09 -14.97
N TYR A 34 -17.95 -8.64 -15.14
CA TYR A 34 -16.73 -9.47 -15.13
C TYR A 34 -16.69 -10.64 -16.14
N ASN A 35 -17.27 -10.48 -17.33
CA ASN A 35 -17.27 -11.54 -18.36
C ASN A 35 -16.05 -11.43 -19.30
N ILE A 36 -15.02 -12.23 -19.02
CA ILE A 36 -13.76 -12.27 -19.79
C ILE A 36 -13.97 -12.59 -21.28
N PRO A 37 -14.74 -13.64 -21.66
CA PRO A 37 -15.05 -13.92 -23.07
C PRO A 37 -15.64 -12.72 -23.82
N ALA A 38 -16.58 -12.01 -23.19
CA ALA A 38 -17.23 -10.84 -23.78
C ALA A 38 -16.25 -9.67 -23.96
N THR A 39 -15.34 -9.46 -23.01
CA THR A 39 -14.26 -8.47 -23.11
C THR A 39 -13.32 -8.77 -24.29
N ILE A 40 -12.93 -10.05 -24.46
CA ILE A 40 -12.08 -10.51 -25.57
C ILE A 40 -12.81 -10.34 -26.91
N ALA A 41 -14.08 -10.75 -27.01
CA ALA A 41 -14.88 -10.62 -28.22
C ALA A 41 -15.01 -9.15 -28.66
N ALA A 42 -15.26 -8.27 -27.71
CA ALA A 42 -15.41 -6.86 -27.99
C ALA A 42 -14.07 -6.18 -28.35
N ALA A 43 -12.94 -6.64 -27.79
CA ALA A 43 -11.60 -6.25 -28.24
C ALA A 43 -11.35 -6.67 -29.70
N ALA A 44 -11.74 -7.90 -30.09
CA ALA A 44 -11.63 -8.39 -31.45
C ALA A 44 -12.47 -7.55 -32.43
N VAL A 45 -13.70 -7.18 -32.06
CA VAL A 45 -14.56 -6.29 -32.87
C VAL A 45 -13.90 -4.93 -33.08
N ILE A 46 -13.33 -4.32 -32.04
CA ILE A 46 -12.61 -3.04 -32.16
C ILE A 46 -11.40 -3.16 -33.10
N ILE A 47 -10.65 -4.26 -33.00
CA ILE A 47 -9.52 -4.54 -33.90
C ILE A 47 -9.99 -4.66 -35.35
N VAL A 48 -11.08 -5.39 -35.60
CA VAL A 48 -11.67 -5.53 -36.94
C VAL A 48 -12.14 -4.18 -37.48
N ILE A 49 -12.83 -3.38 -36.68
CA ILE A 49 -13.25 -2.02 -37.04
C ILE A 49 -12.01 -1.16 -37.35
N TYR A 50 -10.97 -1.21 -36.52
CA TYR A 50 -9.72 -0.47 -36.74
C TYR A 50 -9.08 -0.84 -38.08
N ILE A 51 -8.89 -2.14 -38.34
CA ILE A 51 -8.30 -2.64 -39.60
C ILE A 51 -9.12 -2.16 -40.80
N LYS A 52 -10.45 -2.26 -40.73
CA LYS A 52 -11.36 -1.91 -41.83
C LYS A 52 -11.37 -0.41 -42.17
N TYR A 53 -11.10 0.47 -41.21
CA TYR A 53 -11.22 1.92 -41.39
C TYR A 53 -9.90 2.70 -41.27
N ARG A 54 -8.75 2.02 -41.11
CA ARG A 54 -7.44 2.68 -40.91
C ARG A 54 -6.99 3.58 -42.07
N ASP A 55 -7.43 3.30 -43.30
CA ASP A 55 -6.93 3.94 -44.51
C ASP A 55 -7.81 5.10 -45.01
N LYS A 56 -8.90 5.43 -44.30
CA LYS A 56 -9.77 6.55 -44.66
C LYS A 56 -9.37 7.82 -43.88
N PRO A 57 -8.84 8.86 -44.52
CA PRO A 57 -8.77 10.20 -43.91
C PRO A 57 -10.20 10.76 -43.87
N VAL A 58 -10.65 11.24 -42.72
CA VAL A 58 -12.07 11.62 -42.53
C VAL A 58 -12.26 13.08 -42.12
N PHE A 59 -11.17 13.78 -41.83
CA PHE A 59 -11.18 15.23 -41.73
C PHE A 59 -10.15 15.75 -42.72
N GLU A 60 -10.51 16.75 -43.51
CA GLU A 60 -9.56 17.82 -43.82
C GLU A 60 -9.23 18.44 -42.45
N THR A 61 -8.30 17.84 -41.70
CA THR A 61 -8.02 18.24 -40.32
C THR A 61 -7.44 19.65 -40.32
N GLY A 62 -8.30 20.66 -40.21
CA GLY A 62 -7.87 21.98 -39.81
C GLY A 62 -7.26 21.91 -38.41
N GLU A 63 -6.26 22.75 -38.17
CA GLU A 63 -5.55 22.97 -36.89
C GLU A 63 -6.46 23.06 -35.65
N LYS A 64 -7.74 23.43 -35.85
CA LYS A 64 -8.74 23.70 -34.81
C LYS A 64 -9.15 22.48 -33.98
N ASP A 65 -9.41 21.32 -34.57
CA ASP A 65 -9.89 20.16 -33.79
C ASP A 65 -8.77 19.52 -32.96
N TYR A 66 -7.54 19.56 -33.48
CA TYR A 66 -6.37 19.15 -32.72
C TYR A 66 -6.13 20.03 -31.49
N SER A 67 -6.31 21.36 -31.63
CA SER A 67 -6.24 22.31 -30.51
C SER A 67 -7.28 21.98 -29.41
N ARG A 68 -8.50 21.57 -29.78
CA ARG A 68 -9.54 21.17 -28.80
C ARG A 68 -9.15 19.93 -28.01
N MET A 69 -8.68 18.87 -28.67
CA MET A 69 -8.21 17.65 -27.99
C MET A 69 -7.03 17.93 -27.06
N TYR A 70 -6.12 18.81 -27.48
CA TYR A 70 -4.99 19.22 -26.67
C TYR A 70 -5.43 19.95 -25.39
N LYS A 71 -6.35 20.92 -25.52
CA LYS A 71 -6.96 21.61 -24.37
C LYS A 71 -7.67 20.63 -23.44
N PHE A 72 -8.40 19.65 -24.00
CA PHE A 72 -9.04 18.59 -23.23
C PHE A 72 -8.02 17.77 -22.43
N PHE A 73 -6.91 17.33 -23.04
CA PHE A 73 -5.88 16.59 -22.31
C PHE A 73 -5.28 17.40 -21.16
N ILE A 74 -4.98 18.68 -21.39
CA ILE A 74 -4.47 19.56 -20.32
C ILE A 74 -5.47 19.69 -19.20
N PHE A 75 -6.75 19.91 -19.51
CA PHE A 75 -7.80 19.97 -18.51
C PHE A 75 -7.93 18.66 -17.72
N ALA A 76 -7.96 17.52 -18.42
CA ALA A 76 -8.08 16.20 -17.79
C ALA A 76 -6.85 15.88 -16.92
N ILE A 77 -5.65 16.26 -17.36
CA ILE A 77 -4.41 16.17 -16.57
C ILE A 77 -4.53 17.03 -15.31
N ALA A 78 -4.92 18.30 -15.43
CA ALA A 78 -5.07 19.20 -14.29
C ALA A 78 -6.10 18.68 -13.28
N ALA A 79 -7.26 18.20 -13.77
CA ALA A 79 -8.29 17.58 -12.93
C ALA A 79 -7.76 16.31 -12.23
N ALA A 80 -7.13 15.40 -12.97
CA ALA A 80 -6.57 14.17 -12.42
C ALA A 80 -5.41 14.41 -11.43
N LEU A 81 -4.65 15.49 -11.61
CA LEU A 81 -3.65 15.96 -10.64
C LEU A 81 -4.33 16.46 -9.37
N ALA A 82 -5.31 17.36 -9.46
CA ALA A 82 -6.04 17.87 -8.31
C ALA A 82 -6.68 16.75 -7.48
N LEU A 83 -7.29 15.77 -8.16
CA LEU A 83 -7.95 14.62 -7.53
C LEU A 83 -7.01 13.72 -6.71
N ARG A 84 -5.70 13.74 -6.96
CA ARG A 84 -4.74 12.99 -6.12
C ARG A 84 -4.57 13.60 -4.74
N PHE A 85 -4.75 14.91 -4.63
CA PHE A 85 -4.59 15.68 -3.39
C PHE A 85 -5.91 15.95 -2.68
N ILE A 86 -7.05 15.96 -3.40
CA ILE A 86 -8.37 16.08 -2.78
C ILE A 86 -8.58 14.93 -1.79
N SER A 87 -8.99 15.27 -0.57
CA SER A 87 -9.27 14.31 0.50
C SER A 87 -8.09 13.38 0.85
N ILE A 88 -6.84 13.81 0.58
CA ILE A 88 -5.67 12.95 0.75
C ILE A 88 -5.45 12.45 2.19
N THR A 89 -5.85 13.26 3.17
CA THR A 89 -5.76 12.98 4.60
C THR A 89 -7.02 12.36 5.20
N SER A 90 -8.11 12.31 4.43
CA SER A 90 -9.40 11.78 4.88
C SER A 90 -9.79 10.48 4.19
N MET A 91 -9.25 10.17 3.01
CA MET A 91 -9.57 8.95 2.27
C MET A 91 -8.32 8.31 1.67
N PRO A 92 -7.96 7.06 2.03
CA PRO A 92 -8.70 6.18 2.94
C PRO A 92 -8.62 6.67 4.40
N TYR A 93 -9.55 6.23 5.25
CA TYR A 93 -9.77 6.82 6.57
C TYR A 93 -8.61 6.68 7.56
N ASP A 94 -7.84 5.59 7.44
CA ASP A 94 -6.59 5.33 8.16
C ASP A 94 -5.65 4.54 7.24
N PHE A 95 -4.49 4.19 7.76
CA PHE A 95 -3.39 3.50 7.08
C PHE A 95 -3.63 2.00 6.97
N TYR A 96 -3.27 1.45 5.81
CA TYR A 96 -3.19 0.00 5.62
C TYR A 96 -2.04 -0.59 6.43
N THR A 97 -2.08 -1.90 6.69
CA THR A 97 -1.05 -2.61 7.46
C THR A 97 0.37 -2.29 6.99
N ASP A 98 0.62 -2.28 5.68
CA ASP A 98 1.96 -1.99 5.16
C ASP A 98 2.34 -0.50 5.30
N GLU A 99 1.38 0.43 5.15
CA GLU A 99 1.62 1.85 5.40
C GLU A 99 1.97 2.08 6.89
N LEU A 100 1.18 1.50 7.79
CA LEU A 100 1.41 1.55 9.24
C LEU A 100 2.78 1.03 9.62
N ASN A 101 3.21 0.03 8.89
CA ASN A 101 4.47 -0.57 9.16
C ASN A 101 5.64 0.32 8.76
N GLU A 102 5.58 0.98 7.59
CA GLU A 102 6.58 1.98 7.20
C GLU A 102 6.60 3.16 8.18
N LEU A 103 5.42 3.61 8.62
CA LEU A 103 5.28 4.68 9.62
C LEU A 103 5.91 4.31 10.95
N THR A 104 5.64 3.11 11.44
CA THR A 104 6.18 2.61 12.72
C THR A 104 7.70 2.48 12.65
N GLU A 105 8.19 1.94 11.54
CA GLU A 105 9.62 1.77 11.28
C GLU A 105 10.35 3.13 11.19
N ALA A 106 9.72 4.14 10.60
CA ALA A 106 10.23 5.50 10.52
C ALA A 106 10.27 6.16 11.90
N TYR A 107 9.18 6.04 12.66
CA TYR A 107 9.06 6.61 14.00
C TYR A 107 10.12 6.03 14.96
N PHE A 108 10.30 4.70 15.00
CA PHE A 108 11.30 4.09 15.87
C PHE A 108 12.74 4.51 15.55
N ARG A 109 13.05 4.80 14.28
CA ARG A 109 14.37 5.35 13.91
C ARG A 109 14.51 6.82 14.27
N LEU A 110 13.50 7.63 13.98
CA LEU A 110 13.50 9.06 14.33
C LEU A 110 13.65 9.29 15.82
N THR A 111 13.06 8.41 16.64
CA THR A 111 13.13 8.48 18.11
C THR A 111 14.35 7.78 18.71
N GLY A 112 15.21 7.17 17.89
CA GLY A 112 16.40 6.44 18.35
C GLY A 112 16.09 5.11 19.05
N GLN A 113 14.84 4.63 19.02
CA GLN A 113 14.46 3.32 19.55
C GLN A 113 14.98 2.17 18.69
N LYS A 114 15.31 2.46 17.43
CA LYS A 114 15.96 1.53 16.49
C LYS A 114 17.07 2.25 15.74
N GLU A 115 18.15 1.52 15.46
CA GLU A 115 19.27 2.04 14.65
C GLU A 115 18.80 2.47 13.26
N LEU A 116 19.35 3.58 12.75
CA LEU A 116 19.00 4.14 11.44
C LEU A 116 19.12 3.11 10.31
N PHE A 117 20.22 2.34 10.32
CA PHE A 117 20.52 1.28 9.35
C PHE A 117 20.24 -0.13 9.87
N GLY A 118 19.45 -0.25 10.94
CA GLY A 118 19.09 -1.54 11.52
C GLY A 118 18.17 -2.34 10.61
N TYR A 119 18.40 -3.66 10.52
CA TYR A 119 17.56 -4.58 9.74
C TYR A 119 16.12 -4.68 10.28
N SER A 120 15.14 -4.82 9.39
CA SER A 120 13.74 -5.08 9.75
C SER A 120 13.39 -6.55 9.46
N THR A 121 13.24 -7.35 10.51
CA THR A 121 12.83 -8.76 10.41
C THR A 121 11.43 -8.91 9.81
N ARG A 122 10.56 -7.92 10.01
CA ARG A 122 9.16 -7.95 9.59
C ARG A 122 8.97 -7.86 8.08
N PHE A 123 9.91 -7.26 7.36
CA PHE A 123 9.78 -6.99 5.93
C PHE A 123 10.68 -7.85 5.05
N GLY A 124 11.54 -8.68 5.65
CA GLY A 124 12.72 -9.10 4.91
C GLY A 124 13.57 -7.89 4.53
N SER A 125 14.54 -8.06 3.64
CA SER A 125 15.45 -7.00 3.19
C SER A 125 14.78 -5.86 2.42
N SER A 126 13.44 -5.75 2.37
CA SER A 126 12.72 -4.90 1.42
C SER A 126 12.33 -3.51 1.92
N LEU A 127 12.52 -3.15 3.20
CA LEU A 127 12.27 -1.77 3.67
C LEU A 127 13.47 -0.86 3.46
N LEU A 128 13.88 -0.80 2.21
CA LEU A 128 15.09 -0.15 1.81
C LEU A 128 15.00 1.38 1.95
N TYR A 129 16.12 1.97 2.37
CA TYR A 129 16.28 3.31 2.94
C TYR A 129 15.70 4.50 2.16
N PHE A 130 15.31 4.36 0.89
CA PHE A 130 14.81 5.51 0.15
C PHE A 130 13.41 5.92 0.61
N SER A 131 12.42 5.01 0.58
CA SER A 131 11.06 5.35 1.02
C SER A 131 11.04 5.73 2.49
N LEU A 132 11.73 4.93 3.32
CA LEU A 132 11.82 5.15 4.76
C LEU A 132 12.51 6.48 5.09
N GLY A 133 13.61 6.80 4.41
CA GLY A 133 14.31 8.07 4.59
C GLY A 133 13.45 9.27 4.21
N VAL A 134 12.67 9.17 3.12
CA VAL A 134 11.70 10.21 2.73
C VAL A 134 10.59 10.34 3.78
N ILE A 135 10.02 9.22 4.25
CA ILE A 135 8.99 9.22 5.31
C ILE A 135 9.54 9.86 6.58
N MET A 136 10.74 9.48 7.02
CA MET A 136 11.39 10.04 8.19
C MET A 136 11.59 11.56 8.04
N ALA A 137 12.10 12.01 6.91
CA ALA A 137 12.34 13.43 6.64
C ALA A 137 11.04 14.24 6.68
N VAL A 138 9.95 13.75 6.07
CA VAL A 138 8.66 14.44 6.10
C VAL A 138 8.00 14.33 7.48
N MET A 139 8.09 13.18 8.15
CA MET A 139 7.53 12.95 9.49
C MET A 139 8.17 13.88 10.53
N ALA A 140 9.47 14.14 10.42
CA ALA A 140 10.17 15.12 11.26
C ALA A 140 9.58 16.54 11.16
N VAL A 141 8.94 16.87 10.02
CA VAL A 141 8.29 18.17 9.78
C VAL A 141 6.81 18.14 10.16
N VAL A 142 6.06 17.13 9.72
CA VAL A 142 4.59 17.08 9.91
C VAL A 142 4.15 16.56 11.29
N LYS A 143 5.03 15.83 11.98
CA LYS A 143 4.85 15.31 13.35
C LYS A 143 3.52 14.60 13.54
N GLU A 144 2.63 15.11 14.40
CA GLU A 144 1.32 14.52 14.71
C GLU A 144 0.37 14.47 13.51
N ASN A 145 0.63 15.25 12.45
CA ASN A 145 -0.17 15.22 11.22
C ASN A 145 0.30 14.13 10.26
N ILE A 146 0.47 12.89 10.75
CA ILE A 146 1.01 11.78 9.96
C ILE A 146 0.19 11.48 8.69
N ASP A 147 -1.09 11.85 8.64
CA ASP A 147 -1.94 11.73 7.45
C ASP A 147 -1.39 12.52 6.25
N LEU A 148 -0.62 13.59 6.49
CA LEU A 148 0.08 14.36 5.47
C LEU A 148 1.21 13.56 4.80
N LEU A 149 1.66 12.45 5.37
CA LEU A 149 2.69 11.60 4.74
C LEU A 149 2.19 10.99 3.43
N ARG A 150 0.87 10.88 3.22
CA ARG A 150 0.30 10.48 1.93
C ARG A 150 0.54 11.49 0.82
N PHE A 151 0.97 12.72 1.11
CA PHE A 151 1.43 13.62 0.07
C PHE A 151 2.65 13.06 -0.67
N ILE A 152 3.47 12.22 -0.03
CA ILE A 152 4.65 11.59 -0.65
C ILE A 152 4.26 10.81 -1.92
N PRO A 153 3.42 9.75 -1.85
CA PRO A 153 3.03 8.98 -3.04
C PRO A 153 2.25 9.83 -4.07
N ALA A 154 1.46 10.84 -3.63
CA ALA A 154 0.79 11.75 -4.55
C ALA A 154 1.80 12.58 -5.36
N VAL A 155 2.79 13.19 -4.69
CA VAL A 155 3.88 13.93 -5.34
C VAL A 155 4.69 13.03 -6.26
N VAL A 156 5.05 11.82 -5.83
CA VAL A 156 5.79 10.85 -6.67
C VAL A 156 5.00 10.49 -7.92
N SER A 157 3.67 10.36 -7.83
CA SER A 157 2.78 10.15 -8.99
C SER A 157 2.83 11.34 -9.96
N VAL A 158 2.78 12.58 -9.47
CA VAL A 158 2.93 13.79 -10.31
C VAL A 158 4.30 13.82 -11.00
N LEU A 159 5.37 13.53 -10.26
CA LEU A 159 6.72 13.46 -10.81
C LEU A 159 6.84 12.36 -11.87
N THR A 160 6.15 11.23 -11.70
CA THR A 160 6.12 10.15 -12.69
C THR A 160 5.43 10.60 -13.97
N ALA A 161 4.30 11.31 -13.87
CA ALA A 161 3.60 11.88 -15.02
C ALA A 161 4.47 12.93 -15.75
N ALA A 162 5.18 13.77 -15.00
CA ALA A 162 6.13 14.74 -15.57
C ALA A 162 7.29 14.04 -16.28
N ALA A 163 7.87 13.00 -15.68
CA ALA A 163 8.91 12.19 -16.30
C ALA A 163 8.41 11.52 -17.59
N LEU A 164 7.18 11.00 -17.61
CA LEU A 164 6.54 10.44 -18.81
C LEU A 164 6.29 11.50 -19.89
N TYR A 165 5.93 12.72 -19.51
CA TYR A 165 5.83 13.84 -20.44
C TYR A 165 7.17 14.12 -21.12
N PHE A 166 8.24 14.31 -20.34
CA PHE A 166 9.58 14.57 -20.87
C PHE A 166 10.10 13.38 -21.69
N PHE A 167 9.81 12.16 -21.26
CA PHE A 167 10.12 10.97 -22.04
C PHE A 167 9.45 11.03 -23.42
N GLY A 168 8.14 11.20 -23.48
CA GLY A 168 7.40 11.25 -24.75
C GLY A 168 7.83 12.40 -25.67
N ASP A 169 8.09 13.58 -25.09
CA ASP A 169 8.63 14.73 -25.83
C ASP A 169 10.02 14.43 -26.40
N SER A 170 10.90 13.87 -25.58
CA SER A 170 12.23 13.47 -26.00
C SER A 170 12.23 12.30 -27.00
N LEU A 171 11.14 11.53 -27.09
CA LEU A 171 11.11 10.36 -27.94
C LEU A 171 10.51 10.64 -29.32
N LYS A 172 9.48 11.49 -29.36
CA LYS A 172 8.79 11.81 -30.61
C LYS A 172 8.40 13.28 -30.67
N ASN A 173 7.64 13.77 -29.69
CA ASN A 173 7.14 15.15 -29.62
C ASN A 173 6.32 15.39 -28.36
N LYS A 174 6.09 16.68 -28.03
CA LYS A 174 5.21 17.12 -26.92
C LYS A 174 3.85 16.43 -26.89
N LYS A 175 3.28 16.12 -28.06
CA LYS A 175 2.02 15.40 -28.20
C LYS A 175 2.09 14.02 -27.53
N LEU A 176 3.12 13.24 -27.82
CA LEU A 176 3.32 11.94 -27.16
C LEU A 176 3.52 12.12 -25.65
N GLY A 177 4.29 13.14 -25.23
CA GLY A 177 4.47 13.46 -23.81
C GLY A 177 3.14 13.67 -23.07
N ILE A 178 2.24 14.47 -23.65
CA ILE A 178 0.92 14.74 -23.06
C ILE A 178 0.05 13.49 -23.03
N VAL A 179 0.08 12.68 -24.09
CA VAL A 179 -0.64 11.40 -24.12
C VAL A 179 -0.18 10.46 -23.00
N LEU A 180 1.13 10.36 -22.78
CA LEU A 180 1.69 9.51 -21.72
C LEU A 180 1.33 10.03 -20.32
N ALA A 181 1.44 11.34 -20.10
CA ALA A 181 1.05 11.96 -18.83
C ALA A 181 -0.46 11.80 -18.56
N PHE A 182 -1.30 12.00 -19.58
CA PHE A 182 -2.75 11.77 -19.51
C PHE A 182 -3.05 10.34 -19.09
N LEU A 183 -2.58 9.35 -19.86
CA LEU A 183 -2.87 7.93 -19.58
C LEU A 183 -2.39 7.49 -18.20
N PHE A 184 -1.23 7.96 -17.75
CA PHE A 184 -0.76 7.65 -16.39
C PHE A 184 -1.66 8.29 -15.32
N LEU A 185 -2.02 9.56 -15.49
CA LEU A 185 -2.82 10.27 -14.50
C LEU A 185 -4.27 9.77 -14.43
N THR A 186 -4.81 9.27 -15.54
CA THR A 186 -6.14 8.64 -15.63
C THR A 186 -6.11 7.12 -15.49
N SER A 187 -4.97 6.55 -15.10
CA SER A 187 -4.86 5.12 -14.79
C SER A 187 -5.40 4.84 -13.39
N GLY A 188 -6.29 3.84 -13.29
CA GLY A 188 -6.80 3.37 -12.00
C GLY A 188 -5.66 2.85 -11.11
N TRP A 189 -4.76 2.04 -11.67
CA TRP A 189 -3.59 1.53 -10.93
C TRP A 189 -2.73 2.66 -10.36
N ALA A 190 -2.38 3.64 -11.21
CA ALA A 190 -1.57 4.77 -10.77
C ALA A 190 -2.28 5.63 -9.72
N LEU A 191 -3.61 5.78 -9.83
CA LEU A 191 -4.42 6.48 -8.83
C LEU A 191 -4.33 5.76 -7.46
N PHE A 192 -4.60 4.45 -7.40
CA PHE A 192 -4.53 3.71 -6.15
C PHE A 192 -3.14 3.77 -5.49
N LEU A 193 -2.06 3.63 -6.29
CA LEU A 193 -0.70 3.75 -5.76
C LEU A 193 -0.39 5.15 -5.24
N SER A 194 -0.94 6.20 -5.86
CA SER A 194 -0.73 7.59 -5.43
C SER A 194 -1.42 7.96 -4.11
N ARG A 195 -2.33 7.10 -3.64
CA ARG A 195 -3.18 7.31 -2.46
C ARG A 195 -2.70 6.51 -1.25
N LYS A 196 -1.69 5.63 -1.41
CA LYS A 196 -1.13 4.77 -0.37
C LYS A 196 0.33 5.09 -0.14
N LEU A 197 0.71 5.21 1.13
CA LEU A 197 2.10 5.35 1.54
C LEU A 197 2.81 3.99 1.44
N MET A 198 3.22 3.65 0.21
CA MET A 198 3.94 2.41 -0.09
C MET A 198 5.15 2.72 -0.95
N GLU A 199 6.26 2.04 -0.68
CA GLU A 199 7.55 2.17 -1.36
C GLU A 199 7.50 1.81 -2.85
N ASN A 200 6.53 1.03 -3.27
CA ASN A 200 6.42 0.58 -4.65
C ASN A 200 6.02 1.69 -5.64
N ILE A 201 5.51 2.84 -5.16
CA ILE A 201 5.19 4.02 -5.99
C ILE A 201 6.44 4.64 -6.65
N TYR A 202 7.63 4.44 -6.07
CA TYR A 202 8.89 4.96 -6.62
C TYR A 202 9.38 4.18 -7.85
N VAL A 203 8.99 2.91 -7.99
CA VAL A 203 9.44 2.06 -9.10
C VAL A 203 9.01 2.63 -10.45
N PRO A 204 7.73 3.02 -10.68
CA PRO A 204 7.34 3.69 -11.91
C PRO A 204 8.14 4.96 -12.21
N LEU A 205 8.34 5.82 -11.21
CA LEU A 205 9.10 7.07 -11.36
C LEU A 205 10.51 6.77 -11.86
N PHE A 206 11.23 5.91 -11.15
CA PHE A 206 12.63 5.63 -11.44
C PHE A 206 12.82 4.86 -12.75
N ALA A 207 11.91 3.95 -13.09
CA ALA A 207 11.95 3.25 -14.37
C ALA A 207 11.81 4.22 -15.55
N VAL A 208 10.87 5.17 -15.46
CA VAL A 208 10.67 6.21 -16.48
C VAL A 208 11.87 7.16 -16.54
N LEU A 209 12.44 7.57 -15.40
CA LEU A 209 13.63 8.41 -15.36
C LEU A 209 14.84 7.74 -16.01
N ILE A 210 15.09 6.46 -15.75
CA ILE A 210 16.15 5.69 -16.42
C ILE A 210 15.94 5.70 -17.93
N PHE A 211 14.72 5.41 -18.39
CA PHE A 211 14.44 5.40 -19.82
C PHE A 211 14.60 6.80 -20.45
N THR A 212 14.18 7.85 -19.72
CA THR A 212 14.31 9.25 -20.11
C THR A 212 15.76 9.67 -20.25
N PHE A 213 16.60 9.40 -19.24
CA PHE A 213 18.01 9.76 -19.25
C PHE A 213 18.81 8.98 -20.28
N LEU A 214 18.56 7.68 -20.42
CA LEU A 214 19.16 6.89 -21.49
C LEU A 214 18.78 7.44 -22.87
N ASN A 215 17.50 7.77 -23.11
CA ASN A 215 17.07 8.38 -24.37
C ASN A 215 17.73 9.76 -24.61
N TYR A 216 17.81 10.61 -23.58
CA TYR A 216 18.50 11.90 -23.68
C TYR A 216 20.00 11.74 -23.96
N TYR A 217 20.65 10.72 -23.39
CA TYR A 217 22.03 10.40 -23.73
C TYR A 217 22.16 10.00 -25.20
N ILE A 218 21.30 9.11 -25.71
CA ILE A 218 21.34 8.69 -27.13
C ILE A 218 21.23 9.89 -28.07
N ARG A 219 20.33 10.85 -27.76
CA ARG A 219 20.09 12.03 -28.58
C ARG A 219 21.17 13.10 -28.48
N ASN A 220 21.65 13.38 -27.26
CA ASN A 220 22.50 14.56 -27.01
C ASN A 220 23.97 14.22 -26.71
N LYS A 221 24.29 12.95 -26.50
CA LYS A 221 25.63 12.45 -26.11
C LYS A 221 26.24 13.09 -24.86
N LYS A 222 25.42 13.74 -24.02
CA LYS A 222 25.86 14.37 -22.76
C LYS A 222 26.01 13.32 -21.66
N GLU A 223 27.23 13.09 -21.19
CA GLU A 223 27.57 12.03 -20.23
C GLU A 223 26.85 12.13 -18.88
N ARG A 224 26.49 13.35 -18.46
CA ARG A 224 25.69 13.58 -17.24
C ARG A 224 24.44 12.70 -17.17
N PHE A 225 23.83 12.37 -18.30
CA PHE A 225 22.64 11.51 -18.33
C PHE A 225 22.96 10.03 -18.03
N LEU A 226 24.17 9.55 -18.34
CA LEU A 226 24.60 8.20 -17.92
C LEU A 226 24.84 8.17 -16.41
N TYR A 227 25.47 9.19 -15.84
CA TYR A 227 25.66 9.29 -14.40
C TYR A 227 24.33 9.41 -13.65
N LEU A 228 23.39 10.22 -14.16
CA LEU A 228 22.03 10.28 -13.62
C LEU A 228 21.29 8.94 -13.74
N THR A 229 21.49 8.19 -14.82
CA THR A 229 20.94 6.82 -14.95
C THR A 229 21.49 5.92 -13.85
N GLY A 230 22.81 5.94 -13.61
CA GLY A 230 23.46 5.19 -12.54
C GLY A 230 22.98 5.59 -11.14
N ALA A 231 22.82 6.90 -10.89
CA ALA A 231 22.30 7.42 -9.62
C ALA A 231 20.85 6.98 -9.35
N VAL A 232 19.97 7.07 -10.37
CA VAL A 232 18.58 6.58 -10.26
C VAL A 232 18.56 5.05 -10.11
N TYR A 233 19.44 4.32 -10.80
CA TYR A 233 19.58 2.88 -10.63
C TYR A 233 19.92 2.51 -9.18
N PHE A 234 20.93 3.18 -8.61
CA PHE A 234 21.33 3.00 -7.22
C PHE A 234 20.18 3.34 -6.26
N ALA A 235 19.54 4.51 -6.41
CA ALA A 235 18.41 4.89 -5.57
C ALA A 235 17.25 3.88 -5.66
N GLY A 236 16.95 3.36 -6.85
CA GLY A 236 15.91 2.38 -7.05
C GLY A 236 16.19 1.02 -6.42
N LEU A 237 17.46 0.62 -6.26
CA LEU A 237 17.80 -0.57 -5.48
C LEU A 237 17.30 -0.44 -4.04
N PHE A 238 17.07 0.78 -3.56
CA PHE A 238 16.53 1.04 -2.24
C PHE A 238 15.02 1.36 -2.21
N THR A 239 14.26 0.90 -3.21
CA THR A 239 12.79 1.07 -3.24
C THR A 239 12.08 -0.25 -2.98
N TYR A 240 11.81 -1.03 -4.04
CA TYR A 240 11.03 -2.25 -3.99
C TYR A 240 11.75 -3.39 -4.71
N SER A 241 11.52 -4.63 -4.28
CA SER A 241 12.25 -5.81 -4.76
C SER A 241 12.14 -6.08 -6.27
N SER A 242 11.02 -5.69 -6.90
CA SER A 242 10.83 -5.81 -8.35
C SER A 242 11.80 -4.95 -9.16
N TRP A 243 12.46 -3.97 -8.54
CA TRP A 243 13.45 -3.11 -9.19
C TRP A 243 14.60 -3.88 -9.84
N VAL A 244 14.97 -5.06 -9.30
CA VAL A 244 16.07 -5.87 -9.86
C VAL A 244 15.91 -6.15 -11.36
N LEU A 245 14.67 -6.26 -11.84
CA LEU A 245 14.33 -6.49 -13.25
C LEU A 245 14.76 -5.32 -14.17
N ILE A 246 14.93 -4.10 -13.64
CA ILE A 246 15.43 -2.97 -14.43
C ILE A 246 16.84 -3.23 -14.95
N THR A 247 17.63 -4.06 -14.25
CA THR A 247 18.99 -4.44 -14.67
C THR A 247 18.97 -5.16 -16.02
N ALA A 248 18.05 -6.12 -16.18
CA ALA A 248 17.87 -6.84 -17.45
C ALA A 248 17.39 -5.89 -18.55
N PHE A 249 16.50 -4.96 -18.22
CA PHE A 249 16.03 -3.95 -19.16
C PHE A 249 17.18 -3.02 -19.63
N ILE A 250 18.01 -2.52 -18.72
CA ILE A 250 19.17 -1.67 -19.06
C ILE A 250 20.16 -2.47 -19.91
N ALA A 251 20.46 -3.72 -19.55
CA ALA A 251 21.34 -4.58 -20.35
C ALA A 251 20.84 -4.73 -21.78
N TYR A 252 19.53 -4.99 -21.97
CA TYR A 252 18.92 -5.07 -23.29
C TYR A 252 18.95 -3.72 -24.05
N PHE A 253 18.68 -2.61 -23.36
CA PHE A 253 18.78 -1.26 -23.92
C PHE A 253 20.20 -0.98 -24.44
N LEU A 254 21.22 -1.28 -23.62
CA LEU A 254 22.62 -1.10 -23.96
C LEU A 254 23.01 -1.99 -25.14
N PHE A 255 22.52 -3.22 -25.20
CA PHE A 255 22.73 -4.10 -26.34
C PHE A 255 22.15 -3.52 -27.63
N GLU A 256 20.91 -3.05 -27.62
CA GLU A 256 20.24 -2.47 -28.79
C GLU A 256 20.94 -1.19 -29.30
N TYR A 257 21.43 -0.36 -28.40
CA TYR A 257 22.12 0.90 -28.72
C TYR A 257 23.65 0.82 -28.61
N ARG A 258 24.24 -0.38 -28.60
CA ARG A 258 25.67 -0.57 -28.32
C ARG A 258 26.60 0.21 -29.27
N LYS A 259 26.20 0.33 -30.54
CA LYS A 259 26.96 1.06 -31.57
C LYS A 259 26.91 2.57 -31.32
N GLU A 260 25.76 3.08 -30.90
CA GLU A 260 25.54 4.50 -30.64
C GLU A 260 26.11 4.97 -29.29
N ILE A 261 26.22 4.07 -28.31
CA ILE A 261 26.74 4.38 -26.98
C ILE A 261 28.27 4.27 -26.94
N GLY A 262 28.82 3.25 -27.61
CA GLY A 262 30.25 2.93 -27.60
C GLY A 262 30.67 2.12 -26.35
N LEU A 263 31.62 1.19 -26.53
CA LEU A 263 32.02 0.23 -25.51
C LEU A 263 32.47 0.87 -24.21
N LYS A 264 33.30 1.94 -24.25
CA LYS A 264 33.79 2.64 -23.07
C LYS A 264 32.65 3.12 -22.16
N LYS A 265 31.57 3.65 -22.73
CA LYS A 265 30.43 4.19 -21.98
C LYS A 265 29.50 3.10 -21.46
N ILE A 266 29.36 2.01 -22.21
CA ILE A 266 28.71 0.78 -21.72
C ILE A 266 29.45 0.27 -20.48
N LEU A 267 30.78 0.15 -20.54
CA LEU A 267 31.59 -0.31 -19.40
C LEU A 267 31.42 0.61 -18.20
N VAL A 268 31.44 1.93 -18.36
CA VAL A 268 31.22 2.88 -17.25
C VAL A 268 29.87 2.66 -16.58
N LEU A 269 28.76 2.60 -17.33
CA LEU A 269 27.44 2.38 -16.74
C LEU A 269 27.32 1.00 -16.10
N SER A 270 27.84 -0.04 -16.76
CA SER A 270 27.89 -1.40 -16.22
C SER A 270 28.69 -1.48 -14.93
N SER A 271 29.81 -0.77 -14.82
CA SER A 271 30.59 -0.67 -13.57
C SER A 271 29.80 0.00 -12.46
N ILE A 272 29.09 1.10 -12.74
CA ILE A 272 28.23 1.76 -11.75
C ILE A 272 27.13 0.81 -11.25
N ILE A 273 26.48 0.08 -12.17
CA ILE A 273 25.45 -0.91 -11.86
C ILE A 273 26.04 -2.05 -11.02
N ALA A 274 27.19 -2.60 -11.41
CA ALA A 274 27.85 -3.69 -10.71
C ALA A 274 28.28 -3.28 -9.30
N VAL A 275 28.87 -2.09 -9.13
CA VAL A 275 29.22 -1.54 -7.81
C VAL A 275 27.96 -1.31 -6.96
N SER A 276 26.89 -0.78 -7.55
CA SER A 276 25.61 -0.55 -6.87
C SER A 276 25.01 -1.86 -6.34
N LEU A 277 24.98 -2.90 -7.20
CA LEU A 277 24.53 -4.24 -6.81
C LEU A 277 25.46 -4.87 -5.78
N GLY A 278 26.78 -4.72 -5.92
CA GLY A 278 27.75 -5.22 -4.95
C GLY A 278 27.56 -4.60 -3.57
N LEU A 279 27.42 -3.28 -3.49
CA LEU A 279 27.13 -2.57 -2.24
C LEU A 279 25.79 -3.00 -1.64
N TYR A 280 24.74 -3.09 -2.48
CA TYR A 280 23.45 -3.60 -2.04
C TYR A 280 23.59 -5.01 -1.44
N MET A 281 24.24 -5.94 -2.15
CA MET A 281 24.43 -7.30 -1.66
C MET A 281 25.25 -7.32 -0.37
N LEU A 282 26.33 -6.56 -0.26
CA LEU A 282 27.15 -6.48 0.97
C LEU A 282 26.33 -6.01 2.17
N LEU A 283 25.44 -5.03 1.98
CA LEU A 283 24.56 -4.53 3.04
C LEU A 283 23.50 -5.56 3.47
N PHE A 284 23.12 -6.50 2.59
CA PHE A 284 21.97 -7.38 2.80
C PHE A 284 22.25 -8.88 2.82
N MET A 285 23.49 -9.31 2.55
CA MET A 285 23.89 -10.72 2.55
C MET A 285 23.67 -11.40 3.91
N GLN A 286 23.67 -10.64 5.00
CA GLN A 286 23.44 -11.16 6.36
C GLN A 286 21.94 -11.28 6.71
N THR A 287 21.04 -10.91 5.81
CA THR A 287 19.61 -10.84 6.09
C THR A 287 18.85 -12.03 5.50
N LYS A 288 17.70 -12.38 6.10
CA LYS A 288 16.80 -13.43 5.58
C LYS A 288 16.02 -12.99 4.33
N GLY A 289 16.17 -11.75 3.89
CA GLY A 289 15.42 -11.14 2.81
C GLY A 289 15.58 -11.81 1.45
N PRO A 290 16.82 -12.01 0.94
CA PRO A 290 17.05 -12.74 -0.30
C PRO A 290 16.47 -14.16 -0.27
N SER A 291 16.62 -14.89 0.84
CA SER A 291 16.04 -16.23 1.01
C SER A 291 14.51 -16.21 0.97
N TRP A 292 13.88 -15.20 1.57
CA TRP A 292 12.44 -15.00 1.50
C TRP A 292 11.98 -14.69 0.07
N ALA A 293 12.65 -13.76 -0.62
CA ALA A 293 12.31 -13.38 -1.99
C ALA A 293 12.43 -14.57 -2.96
N MET A 294 13.53 -15.32 -2.87
CA MET A 294 13.70 -16.59 -3.61
C MET A 294 12.61 -17.61 -3.26
N GLY A 295 12.16 -17.60 -2.00
CA GLY A 295 11.09 -18.46 -1.50
C GLY A 295 9.73 -18.24 -2.17
N MET A 296 9.49 -17.06 -2.75
CA MET A 296 8.24 -16.71 -3.43
C MET A 296 8.21 -17.05 -4.92
N THR A 297 9.28 -17.65 -5.45
CA THR A 297 9.42 -18.03 -6.86
C THR A 297 8.97 -19.47 -7.11
N VAL A 298 8.53 -19.78 -8.34
CA VAL A 298 8.23 -21.15 -8.80
C VAL A 298 9.48 -22.03 -8.82
N PHE A 299 10.67 -21.43 -8.92
CA PHE A 299 11.96 -22.14 -8.96
C PHE A 299 12.39 -22.72 -7.61
N LYS A 300 11.66 -22.41 -6.52
CA LYS A 300 11.90 -23.05 -5.22
C LYS A 300 11.33 -24.48 -5.11
N GLY A 301 10.47 -24.90 -6.06
CA GLY A 301 9.85 -26.24 -6.09
C GLY A 301 10.23 -27.04 -7.35
N SER A 302 9.67 -28.24 -7.48
CA SER A 302 9.82 -29.09 -8.68
C SER A 302 9.08 -28.57 -9.92
N ASP A 303 8.34 -27.48 -9.78
CA ASP A 303 7.41 -26.95 -10.80
C ASP A 303 8.15 -26.44 -12.07
N GLY A 304 9.42 -26.03 -11.92
CA GLY A 304 10.35 -25.78 -13.02
C GLY A 304 9.92 -24.69 -14.02
N VAL A 305 10.55 -24.70 -15.21
CA VAL A 305 10.29 -23.73 -16.30
C VAL A 305 8.90 -23.92 -16.92
N PHE A 306 8.41 -25.17 -16.98
CA PHE A 306 7.09 -25.47 -17.56
C PHE A 306 5.96 -24.75 -16.80
N GLN A 307 6.02 -24.72 -15.46
CA GLN A 307 5.05 -23.97 -14.67
C GLN A 307 5.12 -22.45 -14.93
N ALA A 308 6.31 -21.90 -15.17
CA ALA A 308 6.44 -20.49 -15.54
C ALA A 308 5.73 -20.18 -16.86
N VAL A 309 5.74 -21.10 -17.83
CA VAL A 309 4.97 -20.97 -19.08
C VAL A 309 3.47 -21.07 -18.82
N LEU A 310 3.01 -22.03 -18.01
CA LEU A 310 1.59 -22.13 -17.65
C LEU A 310 1.09 -20.88 -16.91
N ASN A 311 1.97 -20.24 -16.14
CA ASN A 311 1.68 -18.99 -15.45
C ASN A 311 1.56 -17.79 -16.40
N LEU A 312 1.75 -17.91 -17.72
CA LEU A 312 1.38 -16.85 -18.67
C LEU A 312 -0.08 -16.42 -18.52
N LYS A 313 -0.97 -17.34 -18.10
CA LYS A 313 -2.36 -17.02 -17.75
C LYS A 313 -2.48 -15.95 -16.66
N ASN A 314 -1.50 -15.86 -15.76
CA ASN A 314 -1.49 -14.89 -14.67
C ASN A 314 -1.44 -13.46 -15.18
N LEU A 315 -0.85 -13.21 -16.36
CA LEU A 315 -0.91 -11.88 -16.97
C LEU A 315 -2.35 -11.47 -17.28
N PHE A 316 -3.16 -12.38 -17.82
CA PHE A 316 -4.56 -12.10 -18.12
C PHE A 316 -5.40 -12.01 -16.86
N VAL A 317 -5.20 -12.92 -15.90
CA VAL A 317 -5.86 -12.85 -14.58
C VAL A 317 -5.56 -11.49 -13.94
N TYR A 318 -4.30 -11.10 -13.92
CA TYR A 318 -3.85 -9.86 -13.31
C TYR A 318 -4.40 -8.61 -13.97
N LEU A 319 -4.39 -8.57 -15.31
CA LEU A 319 -4.82 -7.40 -16.07
C LEU A 319 -6.34 -7.30 -16.21
N LEU A 320 -7.09 -8.41 -16.14
CA LEU A 320 -8.51 -8.45 -16.50
C LEU A 320 -9.45 -8.89 -15.38
N GLN A 321 -8.96 -9.61 -14.35
CA GLN A 321 -9.82 -10.07 -13.26
C GLN A 321 -9.70 -9.16 -12.03
N PRO A 322 -10.83 -8.88 -11.35
CA PRO A 322 -10.80 -8.44 -9.97
C PRO A 322 -10.04 -9.45 -9.12
N MET A 323 -9.15 -8.99 -8.25
CA MET A 323 -8.40 -9.89 -7.38
C MET A 323 -8.93 -9.81 -5.95
N GLN A 324 -9.29 -10.95 -5.36
CA GLN A 324 -9.86 -11.01 -4.02
C GLN A 324 -8.88 -10.59 -2.91
N TYR A 325 -7.57 -10.58 -3.17
CA TYR A 325 -6.51 -10.29 -2.20
C TYR A 325 -5.61 -9.13 -2.65
N ASN A 326 -6.18 -8.00 -3.09
CA ASN A 326 -5.39 -6.88 -3.58
C ASN A 326 -5.50 -5.61 -2.71
N HIS A 327 -4.34 -5.08 -2.35
CA HIS A 327 -4.13 -3.67 -1.99
C HIS A 327 -4.55 -2.63 -3.08
N LEU A 328 -5.32 -2.98 -4.12
CA LEU A 328 -5.90 -2.01 -5.07
C LEU A 328 -7.41 -1.91 -4.85
N SER A 329 -8.14 -2.95 -5.24
CA SER A 329 -9.61 -3.00 -5.22
C SER A 329 -10.08 -4.45 -5.40
N HIS A 330 -10.83 -4.97 -4.43
CA HIS A 330 -11.33 -6.36 -4.49
C HIS A 330 -12.26 -6.63 -5.68
N THR A 331 -12.70 -5.58 -6.36
CA THR A 331 -13.71 -5.63 -7.42
C THR A 331 -13.22 -5.03 -8.74
N GLN A 332 -11.99 -4.52 -8.83
CA GLN A 332 -11.47 -3.96 -10.08
C GLN A 332 -10.15 -4.61 -10.48
N PRO A 333 -9.94 -4.86 -11.78
CA PRO A 333 -8.65 -5.35 -12.26
C PRO A 333 -7.60 -4.23 -12.26
N ALA A 334 -6.33 -4.60 -12.48
CA ALA A 334 -5.22 -3.66 -12.45
C ALA A 334 -5.32 -2.57 -13.53
N VAL A 335 -5.84 -2.89 -14.71
CA VAL A 335 -6.02 -1.92 -15.80
C VAL A 335 -7.48 -1.87 -16.24
N SER A 336 -7.96 -0.68 -16.58
CA SER A 336 -9.29 -0.52 -17.18
C SER A 336 -9.40 -1.23 -18.52
N ALA A 337 -10.62 -1.58 -18.93
CA ALA A 337 -10.88 -2.13 -20.26
C ALA A 337 -10.25 -1.29 -21.38
N THR A 338 -10.36 0.04 -21.32
CA THR A 338 -9.74 0.93 -22.31
C THR A 338 -8.22 0.91 -22.29
N GLU A 339 -7.60 0.87 -21.11
CA GLU A 339 -6.14 0.76 -21.00
C GLU A 339 -5.65 -0.57 -21.57
N PHE A 340 -6.37 -1.66 -21.30
CA PHE A 340 -6.07 -2.96 -21.87
C PHE A 340 -6.18 -2.96 -23.40
N LEU A 341 -7.24 -2.36 -23.97
CA LEU A 341 -7.40 -2.24 -25.42
C LEU A 341 -6.27 -1.41 -26.05
N PHE A 342 -5.89 -0.29 -25.43
CA PHE A 342 -4.76 0.52 -25.89
C PHE A 342 -3.43 -0.22 -25.78
N LEU A 343 -3.23 -0.98 -24.71
CA LEU A 343 -2.08 -1.84 -24.52
C LEU A 343 -2.00 -2.90 -25.62
N ALA A 344 -3.06 -3.68 -25.84
CA ALA A 344 -3.10 -4.74 -26.85
C ALA A 344 -2.83 -4.18 -28.26
N ALA A 345 -3.49 -3.08 -28.62
CA ALA A 345 -3.25 -2.43 -29.91
C ALA A 345 -1.85 -1.80 -30.02
N GLY A 346 -1.29 -1.31 -28.91
CA GLY A 346 0.08 -0.84 -28.81
C GLY A 346 1.12 -1.93 -28.99
N ILE A 347 0.88 -3.13 -28.45
CA ILE A 347 1.72 -4.32 -28.68
C ILE A 347 1.71 -4.66 -30.18
N ILE A 348 0.52 -4.72 -30.81
CA ILE A 348 0.40 -4.98 -32.25
C ILE A 348 1.17 -3.91 -33.06
N LEU A 349 0.99 -2.63 -32.73
CA LEU A 349 1.71 -1.53 -33.39
C LEU A 349 3.23 -1.67 -33.24
N ALA A 350 3.70 -2.05 -32.05
CA ALA A 350 5.12 -2.28 -31.78
C ALA A 350 5.68 -3.47 -32.55
N LEU A 351 4.92 -4.57 -32.67
CA LEU A 351 5.29 -5.73 -33.47
C LEU A 351 5.35 -5.41 -34.96
N ILE A 352 4.39 -4.66 -35.50
CA ILE A 352 4.43 -4.18 -36.89
C ILE A 352 5.68 -3.31 -37.13
N ASN A 353 6.11 -2.56 -36.13
CA ASN A 353 7.27 -1.68 -36.20
C ASN A 353 8.53 -2.26 -35.53
N ILE A 354 8.62 -3.57 -35.34
CA ILE A 354 9.70 -4.24 -34.59
C ILE A 354 11.10 -3.97 -35.16
N LYS A 355 11.19 -3.59 -36.43
CA LYS A 355 12.45 -3.19 -37.08
C LYS A 355 13.07 -1.94 -36.44
N LYS A 356 12.28 -1.06 -35.80
CA LYS A 356 12.77 0.14 -35.11
C LYS A 356 13.20 -0.22 -33.68
N LYS A 357 14.42 0.18 -33.30
CA LYS A 357 15.04 -0.10 -31.98
C LYS A 357 14.11 0.22 -30.80
N ILE A 358 13.45 1.38 -30.84
CA ILE A 358 12.57 1.82 -29.76
C ILE A 358 11.41 0.85 -29.46
N PHE A 359 10.78 0.27 -30.49
CA PHE A 359 9.67 -0.66 -30.27
C PHE A 359 10.15 -1.99 -29.71
N ARG A 360 11.34 -2.45 -30.08
CA ARG A 360 11.97 -3.62 -29.44
C ARG A 360 12.22 -3.38 -27.96
N ILE A 361 12.74 -2.21 -27.61
CA ILE A 361 13.02 -1.84 -26.22
C ILE A 361 11.73 -1.75 -25.39
N ILE A 362 10.67 -1.16 -25.94
CA ILE A 362 9.36 -1.09 -25.27
C ILE A 362 8.79 -2.49 -25.03
N LEU A 363 8.82 -3.36 -26.05
CA LEU A 363 8.35 -4.74 -25.92
C LEU A 363 9.20 -5.56 -24.93
N ALA A 364 10.53 -5.40 -24.96
CA ALA A 364 11.42 -6.04 -24.00
C ALA A 364 11.14 -5.56 -22.57
N GLY A 365 10.92 -4.26 -22.37
CA GLY A 365 10.52 -3.71 -21.08
C GLY A 365 9.21 -4.31 -20.56
N LEU A 366 8.20 -4.46 -21.44
CA LEU A 366 6.93 -5.10 -21.11
C LEU A 366 7.11 -6.58 -20.72
N VAL A 367 7.90 -7.34 -21.49
CA VAL A 367 8.19 -8.76 -21.22
C VAL A 367 8.97 -8.94 -19.92
N ILE A 368 10.06 -8.17 -19.73
CA ILE A 368 10.93 -8.24 -18.55
C ILE A 368 10.15 -7.86 -17.29
N SER A 369 9.37 -6.78 -17.32
CA SER A 369 8.56 -6.37 -16.17
C SER A 369 7.44 -7.36 -15.84
N SER A 370 6.91 -8.05 -16.86
CA SER A 370 5.92 -9.13 -16.67
C SER A 370 6.52 -10.42 -16.09
N ALA A 371 7.85 -10.58 -16.08
CA ALA A 371 8.50 -11.81 -15.63
C ALA A 371 8.08 -12.24 -14.20
N THR A 372 7.80 -11.27 -13.33
CA THR A 372 7.31 -11.52 -11.97
C THR A 372 5.96 -12.25 -11.93
N LEU A 373 5.08 -12.05 -12.93
CA LEU A 373 3.77 -12.72 -13.01
C LEU A 373 3.90 -14.22 -13.36
N PHE A 374 4.93 -14.56 -14.13
CA PHE A 374 5.17 -15.92 -14.60
C PHE A 374 6.03 -16.72 -13.61
N ILE A 375 6.97 -16.04 -12.95
CA ILE A 375 7.89 -16.64 -11.98
C ILE A 375 7.27 -16.74 -10.58
N SER A 376 6.22 -15.98 -10.25
CA SER A 376 5.57 -16.11 -8.95
C SER A 376 4.59 -17.27 -8.90
N LYS A 377 4.52 -17.95 -7.75
CA LYS A 377 3.49 -18.97 -7.49
C LYS A 377 2.08 -18.38 -7.40
N ASP A 378 1.97 -17.11 -7.00
CA ASP A 378 0.69 -16.43 -6.78
C ASP A 378 0.68 -15.09 -7.52
N ALA A 379 -0.34 -14.90 -8.37
CA ALA A 379 -0.57 -13.67 -9.12
C ALA A 379 -1.20 -12.55 -8.27
N ALA A 380 -1.69 -12.87 -7.06
CA ALA A 380 -2.50 -11.94 -6.27
C ALA A 380 -1.73 -10.71 -5.77
N HIS A 381 -0.40 -10.79 -5.63
CA HIS A 381 0.38 -9.76 -4.96
C HIS A 381 0.83 -8.63 -5.90
N HIS A 382 -0.13 -7.84 -6.38
CA HIS A 382 0.06 -6.79 -7.40
C HIS A 382 1.18 -5.77 -7.16
N LEU A 383 1.54 -5.47 -5.91
CA LEU A 383 2.67 -4.56 -5.62
C LEU A 383 3.98 -5.07 -6.26
N ARG A 384 4.12 -6.39 -6.45
CA ARG A 384 5.28 -7.04 -7.09
C ARG A 384 5.41 -6.79 -8.57
N HIS A 385 4.31 -6.45 -9.22
CA HIS A 385 4.25 -6.27 -10.66
C HIS A 385 4.26 -4.79 -11.05
N VAL A 386 4.49 -3.87 -10.09
CA VAL A 386 4.41 -2.41 -10.32
C VAL A 386 5.37 -1.90 -11.41
N MET A 387 6.48 -2.60 -11.66
CA MET A 387 7.39 -2.26 -12.77
C MET A 387 6.73 -2.38 -14.15
N LEU A 388 5.63 -3.13 -14.26
CA LEU A 388 4.87 -3.29 -15.50
C LEU A 388 4.13 -2.01 -15.89
N LEU A 389 3.70 -1.20 -14.92
CA LEU A 389 2.85 -0.03 -15.14
C LEU A 389 3.46 0.99 -16.13
N PRO A 390 4.73 1.45 -15.99
CA PRO A 390 5.35 2.34 -16.99
C PRO A 390 5.30 1.80 -18.42
N PHE A 391 5.57 0.51 -18.62
CA PHE A 391 5.61 -0.09 -19.95
C PHE A 391 4.22 -0.30 -20.53
N ILE A 392 3.21 -0.55 -19.70
CA ILE A 392 1.80 -0.51 -20.12
C ILE A 392 1.45 0.87 -20.65
N ILE A 393 1.72 1.93 -19.86
CA ILE A 393 1.38 3.30 -20.24
C ILE A 393 2.14 3.75 -21.49
N ILE A 394 3.43 3.44 -21.60
CA ILE A 394 4.24 3.76 -22.78
C ILE A 394 3.66 3.06 -24.02
N THR A 395 3.41 1.76 -23.95
CA THR A 395 2.88 0.98 -25.07
C THR A 395 1.50 1.46 -25.50
N ALA A 396 0.59 1.67 -24.54
CA ALA A 396 -0.73 2.23 -24.78
C ALA A 396 -0.67 3.64 -25.39
N GLY A 397 0.22 4.50 -24.87
CA GLY A 397 0.36 5.89 -25.34
C GLY A 397 0.93 5.99 -26.75
N PHE A 398 1.80 5.07 -27.16
CA PHE A 398 2.24 5.00 -28.55
C PHE A 398 1.09 4.73 -29.52
N PHE A 399 0.20 3.80 -29.17
CA PHE A 399 -1.01 3.53 -29.95
C PHE A 399 -1.96 4.71 -29.94
N LEU A 400 -2.28 5.25 -28.76
CA LEU A 400 -3.19 6.38 -28.66
C LEU A 400 -2.68 7.56 -29.49
N ASN A 401 -1.41 7.92 -29.36
CA ASN A 401 -0.77 8.97 -30.17
C ASN A 401 -0.83 8.68 -31.68
N HIS A 402 -0.71 7.42 -32.11
CA HIS A 402 -0.84 7.03 -33.51
C HIS A 402 -2.25 7.28 -34.04
N ILE A 403 -3.28 6.99 -33.23
CA ILE A 403 -4.67 7.16 -33.65
C ILE A 403 -5.21 8.57 -33.40
N LEU A 404 -4.56 9.44 -32.62
CA LEU A 404 -5.09 10.77 -32.26
C LEU A 404 -5.50 11.66 -33.45
N ASN A 405 -4.99 11.41 -34.66
CA ASN A 405 -5.39 12.14 -35.87
C ASN A 405 -6.59 11.48 -36.60
N ARG A 406 -7.20 10.45 -36.03
CA ARG A 406 -8.30 9.67 -36.61
C ARG A 406 -9.62 10.03 -35.94
N LYS A 407 -10.71 10.00 -36.71
CA LYS A 407 -12.07 10.37 -36.26
C LYS A 407 -12.50 9.69 -34.95
N TYR A 408 -12.13 8.42 -34.79
CA TYR A 408 -12.59 7.62 -33.65
C TYR A 408 -11.72 7.77 -32.39
N ALA A 409 -10.61 8.50 -32.46
CA ALA A 409 -9.76 8.69 -31.29
C ALA A 409 -10.43 9.52 -30.19
N LEU A 410 -11.28 10.48 -30.56
CA LEU A 410 -12.06 11.24 -29.59
C LEU A 410 -12.97 10.33 -28.76
N TYR A 411 -13.65 9.36 -29.40
CA TYR A 411 -14.50 8.40 -28.68
C TYR A 411 -13.69 7.49 -27.77
N ALA A 412 -12.51 7.04 -28.22
CA ALA A 412 -11.62 6.23 -27.40
C ALA A 412 -11.15 7.00 -26.15
N VAL A 413 -10.76 8.27 -26.32
CA VAL A 413 -10.38 9.15 -25.21
C VAL A 413 -11.57 9.41 -24.28
N ALA A 414 -12.75 9.72 -24.81
CA ALA A 414 -13.95 9.93 -24.02
C ALA A 414 -14.35 8.68 -23.22
N ALA A 415 -14.32 7.50 -23.85
CA ALA A 415 -14.59 6.22 -23.19
C ALA A 415 -13.61 5.99 -22.02
N HIS A 416 -12.33 6.24 -22.25
CA HIS A 416 -11.31 6.10 -21.20
C HIS A 416 -11.56 7.08 -20.05
N THR A 417 -11.87 8.35 -20.35
CA THR A 417 -12.21 9.34 -19.32
C THR A 417 -13.46 8.95 -18.53
N VAL A 418 -14.51 8.44 -19.18
CA VAL A 418 -15.73 7.98 -18.50
C VAL A 418 -15.41 6.81 -17.57
N LEU A 419 -14.65 5.80 -18.03
CA LEU A 419 -14.23 4.68 -17.17
C LEU A 419 -13.36 5.15 -16.00
N PHE A 420 -12.48 6.13 -16.22
CA PHE A 420 -11.71 6.74 -15.15
C PHE A 420 -12.61 7.46 -14.12
N ILE A 421 -13.65 8.18 -14.56
CA ILE A 421 -14.64 8.78 -13.66
C ILE A 421 -15.34 7.70 -12.82
N PHE A 422 -15.71 6.55 -13.41
CA PHE A 422 -16.25 5.43 -12.63
C PHE A 422 -15.24 4.88 -11.61
N ILE A 423 -13.95 4.79 -11.96
CA ILE A 423 -12.90 4.40 -11.02
C ILE A 423 -12.78 5.43 -9.89
N LEU A 424 -12.90 6.73 -10.16
CA LEU A 424 -12.91 7.78 -9.14
C LEU A 424 -14.11 7.63 -8.20
N LEU A 425 -15.31 7.46 -8.76
CA LEU A 425 -16.53 7.24 -7.97
C LEU A 425 -16.39 5.99 -7.09
N TYR A 426 -15.83 4.91 -7.65
CA TYR A 426 -15.53 3.71 -6.89
C TYR A 426 -14.55 3.99 -5.73
N HIS A 427 -13.45 4.68 -6.04
CA HIS A 427 -12.39 4.99 -5.11
C HIS A 427 -12.86 5.87 -3.94
N PHE A 428 -13.72 6.86 -4.19
CA PHE A 428 -14.19 7.78 -3.15
C PHE A 428 -15.39 7.25 -2.35
N ASN A 429 -16.19 6.33 -2.91
CA ASN A 429 -17.43 5.86 -2.25
C ASN A 429 -17.33 4.43 -1.68
N TYR A 430 -16.71 3.49 -2.41
CA TYR A 430 -16.76 2.07 -2.06
C TYR A 430 -15.45 1.56 -1.47
N TRP A 431 -14.34 2.04 -2.00
CA TRP A 431 -13.03 1.56 -1.61
C TRP A 431 -12.71 1.78 -0.11
N PRO A 432 -13.03 2.94 0.52
CA PRO A 432 -12.77 3.13 1.95
C PRO A 432 -13.51 2.12 2.83
N ALA A 433 -14.74 1.77 2.47
CA ALA A 433 -15.55 0.79 3.20
C ALA A 433 -14.96 -0.62 3.10
N GLN A 434 -14.42 -1.01 1.94
CA GLN A 434 -13.79 -2.32 1.75
C GLN A 434 -12.53 -2.52 2.58
N MET A 435 -11.80 -1.43 2.83
CA MET A 435 -10.53 -1.52 3.54
C MET A 435 -10.73 -1.79 5.05
N ASN A 436 -11.98 -1.78 5.55
CA ASN A 436 -12.36 -2.04 6.94
C ASN A 436 -11.57 -1.17 7.94
N ILE A 437 -11.41 0.11 7.60
CA ILE A 437 -10.56 1.02 8.34
C ILE A 437 -11.41 1.95 9.22
N SER A 438 -11.15 1.92 10.53
CA SER A 438 -11.91 2.64 11.54
C SER A 438 -11.57 4.13 11.59
N HIS A 439 -12.58 5.00 11.67
CA HIS A 439 -12.39 6.43 11.99
C HIS A 439 -12.03 6.69 13.45
N ARG A 440 -12.27 5.71 14.30
CA ARG A 440 -12.22 5.84 15.76
C ARG A 440 -10.85 6.30 16.25
N ASP A 441 -9.78 5.80 15.64
CA ASP A 441 -8.40 6.10 16.00
C ASP A 441 -8.07 7.59 15.76
N LYS A 442 -8.53 8.14 14.64
CA LYS A 442 -8.41 9.57 14.34
C LYS A 442 -9.26 10.43 15.28
N GLN A 443 -10.49 10.02 15.55
CA GLN A 443 -11.37 10.73 16.50
C GLN A 443 -10.78 10.78 17.92
N ALA A 444 -10.17 9.68 18.37
CA ALA A 444 -9.49 9.62 19.67
C ALA A 444 -8.28 10.55 19.73
N ALA A 445 -7.43 10.54 18.69
CA ALA A 445 -6.29 11.44 18.60
C ALA A 445 -6.72 12.92 18.54
N ASP A 446 -7.74 13.25 17.75
CA ASP A 446 -8.29 14.61 17.63
C ASP A 446 -8.85 15.11 18.97
N TYR A 447 -9.57 14.25 19.70
CA TYR A 447 -10.06 14.56 21.05
C TYR A 447 -8.90 14.85 22.01
N ILE A 448 -7.87 14.00 22.01
CA ILE A 448 -6.69 14.17 22.86
C ILE A 448 -5.98 15.48 22.53
N ASN A 449 -5.66 15.73 21.26
CA ASN A 449 -4.93 16.93 20.85
C ASN A 449 -5.70 18.21 21.12
N LYS A 450 -7.04 18.20 20.95
CA LYS A 450 -7.89 19.35 21.25
C LYS A 450 -7.97 19.64 22.74
N LYS A 451 -8.15 18.61 23.57
CA LYS A 451 -8.31 18.76 25.02
C LYS A 451 -7.00 19.06 25.73
N TYR A 452 -5.90 18.45 25.27
CA TYR A 452 -4.57 18.54 25.90
C TYR A 452 -3.58 19.27 24.98
N ALA A 453 -3.99 20.42 24.44
CA ALA A 453 -3.21 21.17 23.45
C ALA A 453 -1.81 21.59 23.95
N ASN A 454 -1.66 21.79 25.27
CA ASN A 454 -0.42 22.18 25.95
C ASN A 454 0.51 21.00 26.25
N ASN A 455 0.10 19.77 25.93
CA ASN A 455 0.93 18.58 26.04
C ASN A 455 1.47 18.33 27.46
N ASP A 456 0.60 18.50 28.45
CA ASP A 456 0.82 18.25 29.87
C ASP A 456 0.36 16.84 30.29
N TYR A 457 0.54 15.85 29.40
CA TYR A 457 0.08 14.49 29.66
C TYR A 457 1.07 13.41 29.24
N ILE A 458 0.97 12.25 29.89
CA ILE A 458 1.57 11.00 29.42
C ILE A 458 0.46 10.19 28.74
N LEU A 459 0.72 9.69 27.54
CA LEU A 459 -0.18 8.76 26.88
C LEU A 459 0.37 7.33 26.98
N ILE A 460 -0.38 6.47 27.65
CA ILE A 460 -0.19 5.03 27.70
C ILE A 460 -1.20 4.42 26.72
N HIS A 461 -0.72 3.63 25.77
CA HIS A 461 -1.58 2.88 24.86
C HIS A 461 -1.18 1.40 24.88
N GLU A 462 -2.13 0.52 24.62
CA GLU A 462 -1.84 -0.90 24.41
C GLU A 462 -1.01 -1.05 23.13
N GLY A 463 0.29 -1.30 23.29
CA GLY A 463 1.27 -1.44 22.20
C GLY A 463 1.10 -2.69 21.33
N VAL A 464 -0.13 -3.15 21.07
CA VAL A 464 -0.32 -4.15 20.03
C VAL A 464 0.04 -3.49 18.72
N VAL A 465 1.08 -4.00 18.09
CA VAL A 465 1.71 -3.48 16.87
C VAL A 465 0.76 -3.31 15.66
N TYR A 466 -0.46 -3.86 15.73
CA TYR A 466 -1.52 -3.71 14.71
C TYR A 466 -2.78 -3.00 15.24
N GLY A 467 -2.73 -2.40 16.43
CA GLY A 467 -3.83 -1.70 17.08
C GLY A 467 -3.62 -0.18 17.07
N ASN A 468 -3.73 0.44 18.25
CA ASN A 468 -3.90 1.89 18.46
C ASN A 468 -2.64 2.74 18.19
N PHE A 469 -1.61 2.17 17.57
CA PHE A 469 -0.34 2.86 17.36
C PHE A 469 -0.45 4.06 16.38
N PRO A 470 -1.12 3.95 15.22
CA PRO A 470 -1.47 5.11 14.40
C PRO A 470 -2.18 6.24 15.15
N MET A 471 -3.11 5.92 16.08
CA MET A 471 -3.69 6.93 16.97
C MET A 471 -2.61 7.62 17.80
N TYR A 472 -1.70 6.86 18.42
CA TYR A 472 -0.62 7.43 19.24
C TYR A 472 0.27 8.36 18.42
N LEU A 473 0.68 7.94 17.22
CA LEU A 473 1.48 8.72 16.29
C LEU A 473 0.79 10.03 15.85
N ARG A 474 -0.54 10.08 15.90
CA ARG A 474 -1.33 11.30 15.67
C ARG A 474 -1.41 12.23 16.88
N THR A 475 -0.78 11.90 18.01
CA THR A 475 -0.80 12.75 19.20
C THR A 475 0.49 13.52 19.39
N LYS A 476 0.40 14.69 20.04
CA LYS A 476 1.59 15.48 20.40
C LYS A 476 2.56 14.72 21.29
N ALA A 477 2.06 13.87 22.19
CA ALA A 477 2.87 13.07 23.10
C ALA A 477 3.83 12.10 22.39
N ALA A 478 3.55 11.70 21.15
CA ALA A 478 4.48 10.87 20.37
C ALA A 478 5.73 11.62 19.92
N HIS A 479 5.60 12.91 19.60
CA HIS A 479 6.68 13.70 19.00
C HIS A 479 7.31 14.68 19.98
N ASN A 480 6.58 15.06 21.02
CA ASN A 480 7.05 15.92 22.08
C ASN A 480 6.55 15.29 23.40
N PRO A 481 7.31 14.42 24.08
CA PRO A 481 6.86 13.90 25.37
C PRO A 481 6.83 15.03 26.43
N ALA A 482 5.80 15.03 27.27
CA ALA A 482 5.66 15.99 28.37
C ALA A 482 6.81 15.83 29.38
N LYS A 483 7.47 16.93 29.78
CA LYS A 483 8.49 16.90 30.85
C LYS A 483 7.85 16.83 32.25
N GLU A 484 6.74 17.55 32.43
CA GLU A 484 6.00 17.64 33.69
C GLU A 484 4.51 17.39 33.45
N PRO A 485 4.11 16.11 33.28
CA PRO A 485 2.74 15.76 32.95
C PRO A 485 1.82 15.90 34.16
N LYS A 486 0.69 16.59 33.96
CA LYS A 486 -0.40 16.79 34.94
C LYS A 486 -1.49 15.73 34.83
N THR A 487 -1.56 15.03 33.71
CA THR A 487 -2.56 13.99 33.45
C THR A 487 -1.90 12.75 32.86
N VAL A 488 -2.38 11.58 33.23
CA VAL A 488 -2.08 10.33 32.51
C VAL A 488 -3.32 9.95 31.72
N ILE A 489 -3.15 9.82 30.41
CA ILE A 489 -4.16 9.29 29.51
C ILE A 489 -3.83 7.82 29.29
N LEU A 490 -4.69 6.94 29.76
CA LEU A 490 -4.62 5.52 29.45
C LEU A 490 -5.65 5.20 28.37
N LEU A 491 -5.19 4.80 27.19
CA LEU A 491 -6.03 4.33 26.11
C LEU A 491 -5.92 2.81 25.99
N THR A 492 -7.02 2.16 26.32
CA THR A 492 -7.14 0.70 26.33
C THR A 492 -8.53 0.32 25.81
N ASN A 493 -8.72 -0.96 25.51
CA ASN A 493 -10.04 -1.48 25.27
C ASN A 493 -10.98 -1.20 26.45
N TYR A 494 -12.28 -1.11 26.17
CA TYR A 494 -13.30 -0.80 27.20
C TYR A 494 -13.24 -1.74 28.43
N PHE A 495 -12.68 -2.92 28.23
CA PHE A 495 -12.65 -4.02 29.17
C PHE A 495 -11.78 -3.70 30.41
N MET A 496 -10.82 -2.78 30.30
CA MET A 496 -9.99 -2.39 31.46
C MET A 496 -10.70 -1.44 32.45
N ARG A 497 -11.98 -1.11 32.23
CA ARG A 497 -12.72 -0.10 33.01
C ARG A 497 -12.69 -0.34 34.51
N GLN A 498 -13.04 -1.55 34.93
CA GLN A 498 -13.13 -1.87 36.36
C GLN A 498 -11.75 -1.87 37.01
N ASN A 499 -10.72 -2.36 36.29
CA ASN A 499 -9.33 -2.34 36.75
C ASN A 499 -8.89 -0.90 37.02
N VAL A 500 -9.09 0.00 36.05
CA VAL A 500 -8.68 1.40 36.18
C VAL A 500 -9.45 2.11 37.28
N LYS A 501 -10.77 1.93 37.36
CA LYS A 501 -11.60 2.55 38.40
C LYS A 501 -11.31 2.04 39.81
N THR A 502 -10.86 0.80 39.95
CA THR A 502 -10.45 0.25 41.26
C THR A 502 -9.22 0.96 41.79
N VAL A 503 -8.26 1.29 40.92
CA VAL A 503 -7.03 2.01 41.31
C VAL A 503 -7.25 3.52 41.40
N PHE A 504 -8.05 4.06 40.48
CA PHE A 504 -8.28 5.49 40.32
C PHE A 504 -9.78 5.78 40.21
N PRO A 505 -10.53 5.84 41.33
CA PRO A 505 -11.97 6.01 41.32
C PRO A 505 -12.47 7.27 40.62
N GLU A 506 -11.70 8.36 40.72
CA GLU A 506 -12.01 9.68 40.13
C GLU A 506 -11.74 9.78 38.62
N THR A 507 -11.34 8.67 37.98
CA THR A 507 -10.97 8.66 36.56
C THR A 507 -12.17 8.98 35.68
N ALA A 508 -12.06 10.05 34.89
CA ALA A 508 -13.02 10.32 33.82
C ALA A 508 -12.80 9.34 32.65
N VAL A 509 -13.90 8.86 32.05
CA VAL A 509 -13.85 7.89 30.96
C VAL A 509 -14.57 8.42 29.73
N LYS A 510 -13.90 8.38 28.58
CA LYS A 510 -14.50 8.69 27.28
C LYS A 510 -14.45 7.45 26.38
N TYR A 511 -15.59 7.08 25.81
CA TYR A 511 -15.68 5.96 24.88
C TYR A 511 -15.62 6.41 23.43
N PHE A 512 -14.92 5.63 22.61
CA PHE A 512 -14.84 5.79 21.16
C PHE A 512 -15.32 4.49 20.51
N TYR A 513 -16.34 4.62 19.65
CA TYR A 513 -17.00 3.49 19.00
C TYR A 513 -16.64 3.45 17.53
N ASP A 514 -16.49 2.24 16.99
CA ASP A 514 -16.45 2.02 15.55
C ASP A 514 -17.86 1.66 15.05
N PHE A 515 -18.51 2.59 14.37
CA PHE A 515 -19.84 2.37 13.78
C PHE A 515 -19.80 1.85 12.34
N GLN A 516 -18.62 1.81 11.70
CA GLN A 516 -18.48 1.43 10.29
C GLN A 516 -17.87 0.04 10.13
N GLY A 517 -17.05 -0.41 11.07
CA GLY A 517 -16.52 -1.77 11.07
C GLY A 517 -17.58 -2.80 11.45
N ASN A 518 -17.51 -4.00 10.85
CA ASN A 518 -18.34 -5.15 11.23
C ASN A 518 -18.06 -5.65 12.67
N ASN A 519 -17.04 -5.10 13.34
CA ASN A 519 -16.70 -5.40 14.72
C ASN A 519 -16.85 -4.13 15.58
N LEU A 520 -17.75 -4.16 16.55
CA LEU A 520 -17.93 -3.12 17.56
C LEU A 520 -16.73 -3.09 18.53
N HIS A 521 -15.56 -2.67 18.05
CA HIS A 521 -14.41 -2.45 18.90
C HIS A 521 -14.54 -1.08 19.58
N THR A 522 -14.61 -1.06 20.91
CA THR A 522 -14.74 0.17 21.70
C THR A 522 -13.45 0.44 22.47
N TYR A 523 -12.87 1.63 22.29
CA TYR A 523 -11.82 2.13 23.17
C TYR A 523 -12.40 2.96 24.30
N ALA A 524 -11.77 2.85 25.45
CA ALA A 524 -11.99 3.74 26.56
C ALA A 524 -10.70 4.52 26.83
N LEU A 525 -10.85 5.84 26.83
CA LEU A 525 -9.83 6.79 27.22
C LEU A 525 -10.09 7.15 28.68
N TYR A 526 -9.13 6.81 29.52
CA TYR A 526 -9.14 7.07 30.96
C TYR A 526 -8.24 8.26 31.26
N GLU A 527 -8.78 9.25 31.95
CA GLU A 527 -8.07 10.47 32.34
C GLU A 527 -7.76 10.42 33.84
N ILE A 528 -6.50 10.15 34.18
CA ILE A 528 -6.03 9.98 35.55
C ILE A 528 -5.25 11.24 35.95
N PRO A 529 -5.73 12.03 36.93
CA PRO A 529 -5.01 13.22 37.39
C PRO A 529 -3.67 12.85 38.04
N ALA A 530 -2.57 13.42 37.53
CA ALA A 530 -1.23 13.27 38.10
C ALA A 530 -0.91 14.51 38.96
N LYS A 531 -1.44 14.54 40.19
CA LYS A 531 -1.18 15.64 41.13
C LYS A 531 0.33 15.77 41.37
N GLN A 532 0.84 16.99 41.40
CA GLN A 532 2.24 17.26 41.71
C GLN A 532 2.63 16.61 43.04
N GLY A 533 3.77 15.91 43.07
CA GLY A 533 4.25 15.18 44.25
C GLY A 533 3.61 13.81 44.50
N SER A 534 2.63 13.37 43.70
CA SER A 534 1.99 12.05 43.88
C SER A 534 2.81 10.85 43.40
N GLY A 535 3.91 11.07 42.66
CA GLY A 535 4.68 10.00 42.00
C GLY A 535 3.98 9.34 40.80
N ILE A 536 2.69 9.62 40.56
CA ILE A 536 1.89 9.00 39.48
C ILE A 536 2.51 9.25 38.09
N ALA A 537 2.96 10.48 37.83
CA ALA A 537 3.61 10.85 36.58
C ALA A 537 4.90 10.05 36.34
N GLU A 538 5.77 9.97 37.34
CA GLU A 538 7.03 9.22 37.27
C GLU A 538 6.76 7.73 37.07
N TYR A 539 5.81 7.19 37.82
CA TYR A 539 5.37 5.81 37.73
C TYR A 539 4.90 5.43 36.31
N PHE A 540 3.95 6.20 35.76
CA PHE A 540 3.44 5.93 34.41
C PHE A 540 4.47 6.27 33.31
N GLY A 541 5.36 7.22 33.54
CA GLY A 541 6.51 7.48 32.66
C GLY A 541 7.42 6.25 32.55
N SER A 542 7.77 5.66 33.69
CA SER A 542 8.55 4.41 33.75
C SER A 542 7.83 3.25 33.08
N LEU A 543 6.52 3.08 33.35
CA LEU A 543 5.70 2.05 32.71
C LEU A 543 5.65 2.21 31.19
N LYS A 544 5.48 3.45 30.69
CA LYS A 544 5.51 3.75 29.25
C LYS A 544 6.81 3.28 28.62
N THR A 545 7.95 3.64 29.20
CA THR A 545 9.27 3.23 28.69
C THR A 545 9.44 1.71 28.67
N LYS A 546 8.95 0.99 29.70
CA LYS A 546 8.94 -0.47 29.73
C LYS A 546 8.10 -1.04 28.58
N MET A 547 6.89 -0.53 28.37
CA MET A 547 5.98 -0.96 27.31
C MET A 547 6.52 -0.66 25.90
N GLU A 548 7.15 0.50 25.68
CA GLU A 548 7.80 0.84 24.41
C GLU A 548 8.90 -0.16 24.05
N LYS A 549 9.74 -0.53 25.01
CA LYS A 549 10.78 -1.54 24.80
C LYS A 549 10.20 -2.90 24.42
N GLN A 550 9.12 -3.33 25.08
CA GLN A 550 8.39 -4.56 24.69
C GLN A 550 7.84 -4.44 23.27
N GLN A 551 7.23 -3.30 22.94
CA GLN A 551 6.64 -3.08 21.62
C GLN A 551 7.70 -3.15 20.51
N VAL A 552 8.90 -2.59 20.73
CA VAL A 552 10.02 -2.73 19.79
C VAL A 552 10.41 -4.21 19.59
N LYS A 553 10.45 -5.02 20.66
CA LYS A 553 10.72 -6.46 20.54
C LYS A 553 9.62 -7.21 19.78
N ALA A 554 8.35 -6.90 20.05
CA ALA A 554 7.22 -7.45 19.30
C ALA A 554 7.30 -7.07 17.82
N TRP A 555 7.61 -5.80 17.55
CA TRP A 555 7.78 -5.24 16.22
C TRP A 555 8.88 -5.96 15.43
N GLU A 556 10.03 -6.18 16.06
CA GLU A 556 11.17 -6.91 15.51
C GLU A 556 10.97 -8.43 15.48
N GLN A 557 9.79 -8.94 15.82
CA GLN A 557 9.50 -10.38 15.92
C GLN A 557 10.47 -11.13 16.85
N LYS A 558 11.10 -10.43 17.79
CA LYS A 558 11.97 -10.98 18.83
C LYS A 558 11.11 -11.37 20.04
N TYR A 559 10.12 -12.23 19.81
CA TYR A 559 9.08 -12.53 20.79
C TYR A 559 9.64 -13.17 22.06
N GLN A 560 10.71 -13.96 21.97
CA GLN A 560 11.38 -14.54 23.14
C GLN A 560 12.07 -13.46 23.99
N GLU A 561 12.81 -12.54 23.38
CA GLU A 561 13.39 -11.40 24.11
C GLU A 561 12.29 -10.51 24.73
N GLY A 562 11.18 -10.28 24.00
CA GLY A 562 10.02 -9.56 24.53
C GLY A 562 9.37 -10.26 25.72
N PHE A 563 9.25 -11.59 25.67
CA PHE A 563 8.79 -12.42 26.78
C PHE A 563 9.69 -12.26 28.01
N ASP A 564 11.00 -12.45 27.85
CA ASP A 564 11.97 -12.39 28.97
C ASP A 564 12.01 -10.97 29.57
N LEU A 565 11.97 -9.96 28.71
CA LEU A 565 11.89 -8.56 29.11
C LEU A 565 10.63 -8.31 29.95
N THR A 566 9.47 -8.79 29.50
CA THR A 566 8.21 -8.63 30.24
C THR A 566 8.29 -9.27 31.62
N LYS A 567 8.82 -10.49 31.72
CA LYS A 567 8.97 -11.20 33.00
C LYS A 567 9.87 -10.44 33.98
N SER A 568 10.91 -9.78 33.49
CA SER A 568 11.80 -8.93 34.31
C SER A 568 11.16 -7.59 34.74
N TYR A 569 10.10 -7.16 34.08
CA TYR A 569 9.35 -5.94 34.43
C TYR A 569 8.21 -6.17 35.42
N LEU A 570 7.77 -7.42 35.62
CA LEU A 570 6.72 -7.74 36.57
C LEU A 570 7.23 -7.59 38.01
N GLU A 571 6.54 -6.77 38.78
CA GLU A 571 6.91 -6.42 40.16
C GLU A 571 6.12 -7.25 41.17
N ILE A 572 6.71 -7.49 42.35
CA ILE A 572 5.98 -8.02 43.51
C ILE A 572 4.99 -6.94 43.96
N THR A 573 3.72 -7.29 43.99
CA THR A 573 2.64 -6.31 44.14
C THR A 573 2.33 -5.97 45.59
N GLY A 574 2.41 -6.94 46.52
CA GLY A 574 2.09 -6.71 47.94
C GLY A 574 0.66 -6.16 48.19
N ASN A 575 -0.27 -6.39 47.25
CA ASN A 575 -1.62 -5.79 47.18
C ASN A 575 -1.69 -4.31 46.76
N ASP A 576 -0.60 -3.67 46.34
CA ASP A 576 -0.63 -2.31 45.78
C ASP A 576 -1.43 -2.29 44.46
N PRO A 577 -2.61 -1.63 44.42
CA PRO A 577 -3.46 -1.63 43.23
C PRO A 577 -2.78 -1.02 42.00
N ALA A 578 -1.88 -0.04 42.17
CA ALA A 578 -1.14 0.55 41.06
C ALA A 578 -0.21 -0.48 40.42
N LYS A 579 0.59 -1.19 41.24
CA LYS A 579 1.47 -2.28 40.75
C LYS A 579 0.68 -3.40 40.09
N ILE A 580 -0.49 -3.76 40.62
CA ILE A 580 -1.39 -4.74 39.98
C ILE A 580 -1.84 -4.23 38.61
N LEU A 581 -2.18 -2.94 38.46
CA LEU A 581 -2.54 -2.35 37.17
C LEU A 581 -1.39 -2.38 36.16
N ALA A 582 -0.17 -2.00 36.57
CA ALA A 582 1.01 -2.11 35.69
C ALA A 582 1.29 -3.55 35.27
N ASN A 583 1.29 -4.49 36.22
CA ASN A 583 1.45 -5.90 35.89
C ASN A 583 0.35 -6.36 34.91
N THR A 584 -0.89 -5.87 35.07
CA THR A 584 -1.98 -6.17 34.14
C THR A 584 -1.70 -5.62 32.73
N LEU A 585 -1.28 -4.36 32.61
CA LEU A 585 -0.95 -3.73 31.31
C LEU A 585 0.25 -4.40 30.62
N LEU A 586 1.30 -4.73 31.37
CA LEU A 586 2.46 -5.48 30.88
C LEU A 586 2.08 -6.88 30.42
N ASN A 587 1.16 -7.55 31.14
CA ASN A 587 0.70 -8.89 30.79
C ASN A 587 -0.18 -8.93 29.53
N VAL A 588 -0.86 -7.85 29.15
CA VAL A 588 -1.54 -7.79 27.84
C VAL A 588 -0.55 -7.96 26.69
N GLN A 589 0.65 -7.35 26.77
CA GLN A 589 1.73 -7.58 25.80
C GLN A 589 2.34 -8.98 25.95
N TYR A 590 2.48 -9.47 27.18
CA TYR A 590 2.98 -10.81 27.47
C TYR A 590 2.20 -11.91 26.74
N VAL A 591 0.88 -11.77 26.65
CA VAL A 591 0.01 -12.72 25.93
C VAL A 591 0.39 -12.85 24.47
N LEU A 592 0.71 -11.74 23.79
CA LEU A 592 1.16 -11.75 22.40
C LEU A 592 2.49 -12.48 22.23
N PHE A 593 3.42 -12.26 23.17
CA PHE A 593 4.71 -12.97 23.18
C PHE A 593 4.51 -14.46 23.39
N CYS A 594 3.80 -14.85 24.44
CA CYS A 594 3.47 -16.25 24.73
C CYS A 594 2.79 -16.93 23.56
N GLY A 595 1.86 -16.23 22.90
CA GLY A 595 1.14 -16.78 21.76
C GLY A 595 2.02 -17.05 20.55
N SER A 596 2.94 -16.13 20.27
CA SER A 596 3.89 -16.24 19.15
C SER A 596 5.00 -17.25 19.41
N THR A 597 5.33 -17.54 20.68
CA THR A 597 6.35 -18.53 21.07
C THR A 597 5.76 -19.89 21.48
N GLY A 598 4.44 -20.06 21.47
CA GLY A 598 3.78 -21.30 21.93
C GLY A 598 3.87 -21.54 23.45
N ARG A 599 4.14 -20.50 24.23
CA ARG A 599 4.41 -20.55 25.68
C ARG A 599 3.16 -20.22 26.52
N TYR A 600 2.00 -20.76 26.15
CA TYR A 600 0.73 -20.44 26.82
C TYR A 600 0.69 -20.87 28.30
N ASN A 601 1.43 -21.92 28.68
CA ASN A 601 1.55 -22.34 30.09
C ASN A 601 2.23 -21.28 30.96
N ASP A 602 3.17 -20.50 30.40
CA ASP A 602 3.82 -19.42 31.13
C ASP A 602 2.88 -18.23 31.36
N LEU A 603 1.90 -18.02 30.47
CA LEU A 603 0.83 -17.04 30.67
C LEU A 603 -0.08 -17.47 31.84
N LEU A 604 -0.46 -18.74 31.88
CA LEU A 604 -1.26 -19.29 32.99
C LEU A 604 -0.54 -19.15 34.33
N ALA A 605 0.74 -19.53 34.37
CA ALA A 605 1.57 -19.39 35.56
C ALA A 605 1.65 -17.92 36.02
N ALA A 606 1.87 -16.98 35.09
CA ALA A 606 1.89 -15.55 35.42
C ALA A 606 0.54 -15.01 35.90
N ALA A 607 -0.57 -15.45 35.31
CA ALA A 607 -1.91 -15.04 35.71
C ALA A 607 -2.34 -15.58 37.09
N GLN A 608 -1.72 -16.69 37.51
CA GLN A 608 -1.97 -17.37 38.78
C GLN A 608 -0.92 -17.04 39.86
N ASP A 609 0.13 -16.27 39.52
CA ASP A 609 1.20 -15.90 40.45
C ASP A 609 0.65 -15.01 41.58
N PRO A 610 0.70 -15.47 42.85
CA PRO A 610 0.13 -14.74 43.98
C PRO A 610 0.93 -13.49 44.35
N ASP A 611 2.21 -13.40 43.96
CA ASP A 611 3.07 -12.26 44.24
C ASP A 611 2.97 -11.21 43.12
N LYS A 612 2.81 -11.66 41.87
CA LYS A 612 2.70 -10.84 40.67
C LYS A 612 1.26 -10.67 40.17
N LYS A 613 0.32 -10.58 41.12
CA LYS A 613 -1.13 -10.46 40.87
C LYS A 613 -1.45 -9.55 39.69
N ILE A 614 -2.38 -10.01 38.87
CA ILE A 614 -3.07 -9.18 37.86
C ILE A 614 -4.54 -9.04 38.27
N PHE A 615 -5.22 -8.05 37.71
CA PHE A 615 -6.67 -7.96 37.91
C PHE A 615 -7.38 -9.15 37.26
N HIS A 616 -8.18 -9.88 38.04
CA HIS A 616 -9.01 -10.97 37.55
C HIS A 616 -10.40 -10.44 37.19
N THR A 617 -10.49 -9.60 36.15
CA THR A 617 -11.78 -9.12 35.63
C THR A 617 -12.33 -10.02 34.54
N ALA A 618 -13.67 -10.02 34.40
CA ALA A 618 -14.37 -10.78 33.36
C ALA A 618 -13.77 -10.50 31.98
N ASP A 619 -13.58 -9.22 31.70
CA ASP A 619 -12.88 -8.60 30.60
C ASP A 619 -11.52 -9.23 30.23
N LEU A 620 -10.57 -9.25 31.18
CA LEU A 620 -9.23 -9.77 30.92
C LEU A 620 -9.25 -11.29 30.72
N MET A 621 -10.08 -11.99 31.49
CA MET A 621 -10.29 -13.43 31.35
C MET A 621 -10.87 -13.76 29.97
N GLU A 622 -11.82 -12.96 29.49
CA GLU A 622 -12.40 -13.11 28.16
C GLU A 622 -11.36 -12.91 27.06
N PHE A 623 -10.53 -11.86 27.18
CA PHE A 623 -9.45 -11.58 26.25
C PHE A 623 -8.46 -12.74 26.17
N PHE A 624 -8.01 -13.29 27.31
CA PHE A 624 -7.14 -14.47 27.35
C PHE A 624 -7.81 -15.69 26.72
N GLY A 625 -9.10 -15.89 27.02
CA GLY A 625 -9.92 -16.94 26.40
C GLY A 625 -9.90 -16.87 24.87
N ARG A 626 -10.10 -15.68 24.27
CA ARG A 626 -10.06 -15.50 22.82
C ARG A 626 -8.71 -15.86 22.20
N ILE A 627 -7.61 -15.41 22.82
CA ILE A 627 -6.27 -15.70 22.31
C ILE A 627 -5.99 -17.20 22.32
N LEU A 628 -6.34 -17.87 23.42
CA LEU A 628 -6.18 -19.32 23.57
C LEU A 628 -7.10 -20.11 22.63
N TYR A 629 -8.30 -19.60 22.37
CA TYR A 629 -9.20 -20.19 21.38
C TYR A 629 -8.58 -20.15 19.98
N MET A 630 -8.04 -18.99 19.57
CA MET A 630 -7.39 -18.82 18.26
C MET A 630 -6.13 -19.68 18.12
N SER A 631 -5.42 -19.93 19.21
CA SER A 631 -4.27 -20.85 19.24
C SER A 631 -4.65 -22.33 19.29
N LYS A 632 -5.96 -22.63 19.31
CA LYS A 632 -6.54 -23.97 19.42
C LYS A 632 -6.28 -24.67 20.76
N ASP A 633 -5.92 -23.92 21.80
CA ASP A 633 -5.87 -24.36 23.19
C ASP A 633 -7.25 -24.22 23.85
N TYR A 634 -8.16 -25.08 23.41
CA TYR A 634 -9.57 -25.00 23.79
C TYR A 634 -9.82 -25.29 25.29
N LYS A 635 -8.92 -26.03 25.95
CA LYS A 635 -9.01 -26.33 27.39
C LYS A 635 -8.80 -25.07 28.22
N ASN A 636 -7.70 -24.37 27.98
CA ASN A 636 -7.42 -23.15 28.71
C ASN A 636 -8.35 -22.02 28.27
N SER A 637 -8.71 -21.96 26.98
CA SER A 637 -9.78 -21.09 26.47
C SER A 637 -11.09 -21.25 27.23
N HIS A 638 -11.56 -22.50 27.41
CA HIS A 638 -12.78 -22.78 28.17
C HIS A 638 -12.66 -22.32 29.63
N TYR A 639 -11.54 -22.61 30.31
CA TYR A 639 -11.30 -22.15 31.68
C TYR A 639 -11.46 -20.62 31.80
N PHE A 640 -10.81 -19.88 30.90
CA PHE A 640 -10.84 -18.42 30.91
C PHE A 640 -12.22 -17.85 30.56
N PHE A 641 -12.91 -18.38 29.55
CA PHE A 641 -14.28 -17.96 29.24
C PHE A 641 -15.27 -18.31 30.36
N SER A 642 -15.15 -19.48 30.98
CA SER A 642 -15.98 -19.86 32.13
C SER A 642 -15.72 -18.95 33.33
N ARG A 643 -14.46 -18.59 33.60
CA ARG A 643 -14.10 -17.62 34.64
C ARG A 643 -14.65 -16.24 34.31
N ALA A 644 -14.52 -15.79 33.07
CA ALA A 644 -15.08 -14.52 32.62
C ALA A 644 -16.60 -14.45 32.82
N TYR A 645 -17.33 -15.49 32.41
CA TYR A 645 -18.76 -15.60 32.63
C TYR A 645 -19.13 -15.64 34.12
N SER A 646 -18.35 -16.32 34.96
CA SER A 646 -18.58 -16.34 36.41
C SER A 646 -18.47 -14.95 37.06
N LEU A 647 -17.63 -14.08 36.48
CA LEU A 647 -17.42 -12.71 36.93
C LEU A 647 -18.42 -11.71 36.33
N ALA A 648 -19.00 -12.04 35.17
CA ALA A 648 -20.03 -11.25 34.49
C ALA A 648 -21.12 -12.16 33.86
N PRO A 649 -22.04 -12.73 34.66
CA PRO A 649 -23.06 -13.68 34.19
C PRO A 649 -24.02 -13.10 33.14
N GLU A 650 -24.12 -11.78 33.03
CA GLU A 650 -24.91 -11.10 32.02
C GLU A 650 -24.29 -11.18 30.61
N TRP A 651 -23.01 -11.56 30.50
CA TRP A 651 -22.29 -11.73 29.23
C TRP A 651 -22.59 -13.08 28.57
N LYS A 652 -23.84 -13.26 28.12
CA LYS A 652 -24.29 -14.51 27.46
C LYS A 652 -23.39 -14.95 26.32
N TYR A 653 -22.81 -14.01 25.55
CA TYR A 653 -21.90 -14.34 24.44
C TYR A 653 -20.63 -15.08 24.92
N VAL A 654 -20.10 -14.75 26.10
CA VAL A 654 -18.92 -15.41 26.67
C VAL A 654 -19.24 -16.83 27.08
N TYR A 655 -20.42 -17.06 27.64
CA TYR A 655 -20.92 -18.41 27.89
C TYR A 655 -20.95 -19.24 26.60
N TRP A 656 -21.49 -18.69 25.51
CA TRP A 656 -21.48 -19.36 24.20
C TRP A 656 -20.06 -19.66 23.72
N GLN A 657 -19.09 -18.77 23.94
CA GLN A 657 -17.68 -19.04 23.59
C GLN A 657 -17.04 -20.11 24.49
N ALA A 658 -17.42 -20.17 25.78
CA ALA A 658 -17.01 -21.23 26.69
C ALA A 658 -17.54 -22.59 26.23
N GLU A 659 -18.83 -22.68 25.92
CA GLU A 659 -19.46 -23.91 25.41
C GLU A 659 -18.91 -24.30 24.03
N ARG A 660 -18.65 -23.32 23.14
CA ARG A 660 -17.99 -23.56 21.86
C ARG A 660 -16.58 -24.11 22.05
N SER A 661 -15.79 -23.55 22.97
CA SER A 661 -14.47 -24.08 23.32
C SER A 661 -14.58 -25.52 23.81
N LYS A 662 -15.56 -25.81 24.67
CA LYS A 662 -15.85 -27.15 25.18
C LYS A 662 -16.24 -28.15 24.09
N TYR A 663 -17.11 -27.75 23.17
CA TYR A 663 -17.45 -28.54 21.99
C TYR A 663 -16.22 -28.82 21.11
N MET A 664 -15.38 -27.82 20.87
CA MET A 664 -14.15 -28.01 20.09
C MET A 664 -13.13 -28.93 20.78
N MET A 665 -13.15 -29.03 22.11
CA MET A 665 -12.38 -30.05 22.85
C MET A 665 -12.89 -31.47 22.56
N SER A 666 -14.22 -31.69 22.56
CA SER A 666 -14.79 -33.02 22.33
C SER A 666 -14.63 -33.50 20.89
N GLN A 667 -14.59 -32.60 19.90
CA GLN A 667 -14.33 -32.92 18.49
C GLN A 667 -12.87 -33.31 18.20
N LYS A 668 -11.95 -33.08 19.14
CA LYS A 668 -10.52 -33.39 19.01
C LYS A 668 -10.12 -34.73 19.66
N GLN A 669 -11.08 -35.49 20.19
CA GLN A 669 -10.83 -36.88 20.56
C GLN A 669 -10.93 -37.74 19.30
N PRO A 670 -9.87 -38.51 18.94
CA PRO A 670 -9.89 -39.39 17.77
C PRO A 670 -10.97 -40.47 17.85
#